data_AF-A0A9D8B6R4-F1
#
_entry.id   AF-A0A9D8B6R4-F1
#
_cell.length_a   1.000
_cell.length_b   1.000
_cell.length_c   1.000
_cell.angle_alpha   90.00
_cell.angle_beta   90.00
_cell.angle_gamma   90.00
#
_symmetry.space_group_name_H-M   'P 1'
#
loop_
_entity.id
_entity.type
_entity.pdbx_description
1 polymer ?
#
loop_
_entity_poly.entity_id
_entity_poly.type
_entity_poly.pdbx_seq_one_letter_code
_entity_poly.pdbx_strand_id
1 'polypeptide(L)'
;FADALAAGRVLLLADGINEMPRDPHERDARLKGWREFVKDYGEANQIVFTSRERDYDAQLNLPRVRVEPLDDARIADYLQRNEALGLAKYLDDPRSRLREMAGNPFNLWLLTLRYKTDQTGLANRGDLMAWFVECLLKREKDQAHEDWLHRQVQVSALAQLAYTMQIQGQGQVFPLKTATAAIPATVDLLGEDVAIKPATLFRLARAATILDPGIDPDIRFYHHLLQEYFAALELSRRFDAGEDLGALWKGKRLADEMPPSDVGEWDALPEPPATGWEVTTILACGMARDPARLIEAVRPHNPALAGRMLDEAGIAKPEQVTKQVRADLLAELYNPTVHLRARLQAGLTLGRIGDPRFEPQTIEGVRVIVPQMVQVPAGKYIIGDDASQYADEKPQHEIELPAFAIGKWSVTNAEYACFIEAGGYKDERYWKTDLAKRWLKGEDVAGGQFKSWMDIWKTLRTTPNWKEILAGSGSFRPSDLEYYERIVALSEEEYRKELAGELSSKSRERPEYWFNAERNNPSQPVVGITWFEANAYCAWLNEMLQVTSFRFQIWRNGKLETLNLEPRTVQFRLPSEVEWEAAARSAEGRAYPWGNEWDASRANTIEGRVLKPSPVGAYFAVGGVGESGAEDQAGNAWDWTSTLYRDYPYQSDDRENPESEGERVVRGCSWDLFSLNARCAYRLRDVPDDFDDGIGFRVSSPGSIPAF
;
A
#
# COMPACT_ATOMS: atom_id res chain seq x y z
N PHE A 1 0.06 -45.41 7.96
CA PHE A 1 -0.39 -44.01 8.20
C PHE A 1 -1.25 -43.93 9.44
N ALA A 2 -2.38 -44.66 9.53
CA ALA A 2 -3.23 -44.69 10.72
C ALA A 2 -2.45 -44.90 12.03
N ASP A 3 -1.52 -45.87 12.07
CA ASP A 3 -0.69 -46.10 13.26
C ASP A 3 0.31 -44.97 13.57
N ALA A 4 0.74 -44.20 12.56
CA ALA A 4 1.61 -43.05 12.76
C ALA A 4 0.81 -41.85 13.27
N LEU A 5 -0.40 -41.66 12.74
CA LEU A 5 -1.34 -40.64 13.15
C LEU A 5 -1.82 -40.87 14.59
N ALA A 6 -2.20 -42.10 14.95
CA ALA A 6 -2.60 -42.46 16.31
C ALA A 6 -1.43 -42.34 17.32
N ALA A 7 -0.20 -42.53 16.86
CA ALA A 7 1.01 -42.43 17.70
C ALA A 7 1.60 -41.02 17.78
N GLY A 8 0.98 -40.00 17.19
CA GLY A 8 1.48 -38.62 17.26
C GLY A 8 2.76 -38.34 16.48
N ARG A 9 2.98 -39.08 15.38
CA ARG A 9 4.24 -39.02 14.60
C ARG A 9 4.06 -38.38 13.23
N VAL A 10 2.98 -37.62 13.03
CA VAL A 10 2.66 -37.00 11.74
C VAL A 10 2.79 -35.49 11.84
N LEU A 11 3.50 -34.92 10.87
CA LEU A 11 3.33 -33.52 10.45
C LEU A 11 2.46 -33.54 9.20
N LEU A 12 1.25 -33.00 9.29
CA LEU A 12 0.34 -32.87 8.16
C LEU A 12 0.37 -31.43 7.66
N LEU A 13 0.78 -31.25 6.40
CA LEU A 13 0.70 -29.97 5.69
C LEU A 13 -0.46 -30.05 4.72
N ALA A 14 -1.58 -29.41 5.06
CA ALA A 14 -2.79 -29.39 4.26
C ALA A 14 -2.88 -28.05 3.50
N ASP A 15 -2.42 -28.08 2.26
CA ASP A 15 -2.50 -26.93 1.35
C ASP A 15 -3.81 -26.87 0.57
N GLY A 16 -4.21 -25.66 0.19
CA GLY A 16 -5.35 -25.46 -0.69
C GLY A 16 -6.70 -25.64 -0.04
N ILE A 17 -6.90 -25.32 1.25
CA ILE A 17 -8.27 -25.25 1.80
C ILE A 17 -9.11 -24.30 0.94
N ASN A 18 -8.50 -23.21 0.43
CA ASN A 18 -9.12 -22.25 -0.49
C ASN A 18 -9.58 -22.83 -1.85
N GLU A 19 -9.25 -24.09 -2.14
CA GLU A 19 -9.74 -24.83 -3.31
C GLU A 19 -10.95 -25.74 -3.00
N MET A 20 -11.55 -25.59 -1.81
CA MET A 20 -12.80 -26.29 -1.47
C MET A 20 -13.94 -25.95 -2.44
N PRO A 21 -14.90 -26.88 -2.64
CA PRO A 21 -16.09 -26.62 -3.44
C PRO A 21 -16.79 -25.33 -2.99
N ARG A 22 -17.26 -24.54 -3.96
CA ARG A 22 -18.03 -23.33 -3.68
C ARG A 22 -19.47 -23.61 -3.25
N ASP A 23 -19.92 -24.85 -3.43
CA ASP A 23 -21.21 -25.31 -2.92
C ASP A 23 -21.21 -25.24 -1.38
N PRO A 24 -22.12 -24.47 -0.74
CA PRO A 24 -22.10 -24.29 0.70
C PRO A 24 -22.24 -25.58 1.50
N HIS A 25 -23.05 -26.53 1.02
CA HIS A 25 -23.33 -27.77 1.76
C HIS A 25 -22.13 -28.72 1.72
N GLU A 26 -21.49 -28.88 0.55
CA GLU A 26 -20.25 -29.66 0.43
C GLU A 26 -19.10 -29.01 1.21
N ARG A 27 -18.99 -27.68 1.16
CA ARG A 27 -17.98 -26.92 1.88
C ARG A 27 -18.10 -27.11 3.40
N ASP A 28 -19.30 -26.92 3.96
CA ASP A 28 -19.54 -27.03 5.39
C ASP A 28 -19.29 -28.46 5.90
N ALA A 29 -19.66 -29.47 5.10
CA ALA A 29 -19.38 -30.87 5.41
C ALA A 29 -17.86 -31.15 5.47
N ARG A 30 -17.07 -30.61 4.53
CA ARG A 30 -15.60 -30.76 4.55
C ARG A 30 -14.95 -30.03 5.72
N LEU A 31 -15.39 -28.81 6.02
CA LEU A 31 -14.88 -28.06 7.16
C LEU A 31 -15.22 -28.73 8.50
N LYS A 32 -16.41 -29.31 8.62
CA LYS A 32 -16.77 -30.14 9.78
C LYS A 32 -15.84 -31.34 9.91
N GLY A 33 -15.57 -32.06 8.81
CA GLY A 33 -14.65 -33.18 8.81
C GLY A 33 -13.23 -32.81 9.24
N TRP A 34 -12.72 -31.65 8.79
CA TRP A 34 -11.42 -31.14 9.25
C TRP A 34 -11.41 -30.77 10.73
N ARG A 35 -12.46 -30.12 11.25
CA ARG A 35 -12.57 -29.82 12.68
C ARG A 35 -12.59 -31.09 13.53
N GLU A 36 -13.33 -32.11 13.13
CA GLU A 36 -13.35 -33.42 13.80
C GLU A 36 -11.98 -34.08 13.74
N PHE A 37 -11.30 -34.04 12.60
CA PHE A 37 -9.94 -34.57 12.45
C PHE A 37 -8.93 -33.87 13.35
N VAL A 38 -8.94 -32.53 13.42
CA VAL A 38 -8.03 -31.79 14.30
C VAL A 38 -8.35 -32.07 15.76
N LYS A 39 -9.64 -32.16 16.12
CA LYS A 39 -10.05 -32.52 17.48
C LYS A 39 -9.52 -33.90 17.89
N ASP A 40 -9.60 -34.89 17.00
CA ASP A 40 -9.24 -36.26 17.31
C ASP A 40 -7.72 -36.50 17.30
N TYR A 41 -6.96 -35.74 16.51
CA TYR A 41 -5.54 -36.02 16.26
C TYR A 41 -4.56 -34.86 16.50
N GLY A 42 -5.05 -33.64 16.71
CA GLY A 42 -4.25 -32.42 16.77
C GLY A 42 -3.43 -32.23 18.05
N GLU A 43 -3.78 -32.90 19.16
CA GLU A 43 -2.95 -32.86 20.38
C GLU A 43 -1.66 -33.67 20.24
N ALA A 44 -1.71 -34.79 19.51
CA ALA A 44 -0.59 -35.70 19.36
C ALA A 44 0.26 -35.41 18.11
N ASN A 45 -0.30 -34.73 17.11
CA ASN A 45 0.34 -34.49 15.81
C ASN A 45 0.48 -32.99 15.51
N GLN A 46 1.40 -32.62 14.62
CA GLN A 46 1.44 -31.27 14.09
C GLN A 46 0.61 -31.20 12.81
N ILE A 47 -0.37 -30.28 12.77
CA ILE A 47 -1.25 -30.11 11.62
C ILE A 47 -1.23 -28.64 11.24
N VAL A 48 -0.82 -28.36 10.00
CA VAL A 48 -0.75 -27.01 9.45
C VAL A 48 -1.68 -26.95 8.25
N PHE A 49 -2.57 -25.96 8.26
CA PHE A 49 -3.43 -25.64 7.15
C PHE A 49 -2.96 -24.35 6.50
N THR A 50 -2.86 -24.32 5.18
CA THR A 50 -2.61 -23.10 4.43
C THR A 50 -3.85 -22.66 3.69
N SER A 51 -4.17 -21.37 3.79
CA SER A 51 -5.27 -20.74 3.08
C SER A 51 -4.95 -19.27 2.81
N ARG A 52 -5.76 -18.64 1.97
CA ARG A 52 -5.81 -17.17 1.95
C ARG A 52 -6.40 -16.70 3.27
N GLU A 53 -5.95 -15.54 3.71
CA GLU A 53 -6.33 -14.95 5.00
C GLU A 53 -7.85 -14.86 5.20
N ARG A 54 -8.60 -14.58 4.12
CA ARG A 54 -10.04 -14.31 4.18
C ARG A 54 -10.95 -15.53 4.07
N ASP A 55 -10.41 -16.70 3.71
CA ASP A 55 -11.27 -17.81 3.27
C ASP A 55 -11.81 -18.67 4.43
N TYR A 56 -11.13 -18.71 5.60
CA TYR A 56 -11.49 -19.64 6.69
C TYR A 56 -11.34 -19.09 8.12
N ASP A 57 -11.14 -17.77 8.27
CA ASP A 57 -10.73 -17.10 9.51
C ASP A 57 -11.55 -17.52 10.75
N ALA A 58 -12.88 -17.65 10.62
CA ALA A 58 -13.77 -18.02 11.73
C ALA A 58 -14.20 -19.51 11.75
N GLN A 59 -13.91 -20.28 10.69
CA GLN A 59 -14.63 -21.54 10.43
C GLN A 59 -13.90 -22.78 10.99
N LEU A 60 -12.57 -22.73 11.12
CA LEU A 60 -11.76 -23.82 11.67
C LEU A 60 -11.37 -23.63 13.14
N ASN A 61 -11.35 -22.39 13.64
CA ASN A 61 -11.01 -22.03 15.02
C ASN A 61 -9.63 -22.57 15.48
N LEU A 62 -8.58 -22.35 14.69
CA LEU A 62 -7.22 -22.85 14.95
C LEU A 62 -6.24 -21.68 15.20
N PRO A 63 -5.14 -21.90 15.95
CA PRO A 63 -4.06 -20.92 16.09
C PRO A 63 -3.50 -20.48 14.73
N ARG A 64 -3.27 -19.16 14.58
CA ARG A 64 -2.90 -18.53 13.31
C ARG A 64 -1.41 -18.23 13.25
N VAL A 65 -0.80 -18.51 12.11
CA VAL A 65 0.55 -18.05 11.76
C VAL A 65 0.45 -17.41 10.38
N ARG A 66 0.74 -16.11 10.29
CA ARG A 66 0.81 -15.40 9.01
C ARG A 66 2.17 -15.65 8.38
N VAL A 67 2.19 -16.14 7.15
CA VAL A 67 3.44 -16.27 6.39
C VAL A 67 3.73 -14.93 5.75
N GLU A 68 4.73 -14.23 6.27
CA GLU A 68 5.18 -12.93 5.75
C GLU A 68 6.36 -13.11 4.78
N PRO A 69 6.59 -12.15 3.88
CA PRO A 69 7.83 -12.09 3.12
C PRO A 69 9.07 -12.07 4.03
N LEU A 70 10.20 -12.57 3.53
CA LEU A 70 11.47 -12.47 4.22
C LEU A 70 11.83 -10.98 4.42
N ASP A 71 12.09 -10.61 5.68
CA ASP A 71 12.63 -9.29 6.00
C ASP A 71 14.12 -9.17 5.63
N ASP A 72 14.65 -7.95 5.76
CA ASP A 72 16.02 -7.61 5.40
C ASP A 72 17.07 -8.41 6.18
N ALA A 73 16.80 -8.71 7.45
CA ALA A 73 17.72 -9.48 8.30
C ALA A 73 17.78 -10.94 7.86
N ARG A 74 16.63 -11.54 7.54
CA ARG A 74 16.52 -12.92 7.03
C ARG A 74 17.11 -13.05 5.63
N ILE A 75 16.92 -12.06 4.75
CA ILE A 75 17.57 -12.02 3.44
C ILE A 75 19.09 -11.97 3.63
N ALA A 76 19.60 -11.08 4.49
CA ALA A 76 21.04 -10.96 4.74
C ALA A 76 21.64 -12.26 5.31
N ASP A 77 20.99 -12.88 6.29
CA ASP A 77 21.40 -14.18 6.86
C ASP A 77 21.42 -15.28 5.79
N TYR A 78 20.39 -15.35 4.94
CA TYR A 78 20.37 -16.30 3.82
C TYR A 78 21.54 -16.07 2.86
N LEU A 79 21.79 -14.83 2.44
CA LEU A 79 22.89 -14.50 1.53
C LEU A 79 24.25 -14.83 2.15
N GLN A 80 24.42 -14.62 3.46
CA GLN A 80 25.62 -14.99 4.19
C GLN A 80 25.84 -16.51 4.18
N ARG A 81 24.83 -17.29 4.57
CA ARG A 81 24.89 -18.76 4.61
C ARG A 81 25.14 -19.39 3.24
N ASN A 82 24.73 -18.69 2.18
CA ASN A 82 24.89 -19.13 0.80
C ASN A 82 26.09 -18.47 0.09
N GLU A 83 27.02 -17.81 0.78
CA GLU A 83 28.20 -17.17 0.17
C GLU A 83 27.86 -16.21 -0.99
N ALA A 84 26.77 -15.46 -0.85
CA ALA A 84 26.19 -14.61 -1.89
C ALA A 84 25.99 -13.16 -1.42
N LEU A 85 26.75 -12.69 -0.43
CA LEU A 85 26.63 -11.33 0.10
C LEU A 85 26.74 -10.24 -0.97
N GLY A 86 27.51 -10.46 -2.04
CA GLY A 86 27.62 -9.51 -3.14
C GLY A 86 26.34 -9.33 -3.97
N LEU A 87 25.34 -10.21 -3.83
CA LEU A 87 24.01 -10.04 -4.42
C LEU A 87 23.27 -8.84 -3.80
N ALA A 88 23.56 -8.47 -2.55
CA ALA A 88 22.92 -7.34 -1.88
C ALA A 88 23.00 -6.04 -2.71
N LYS A 89 24.14 -5.78 -3.36
CA LYS A 89 24.33 -4.63 -4.25
C LYS A 89 23.28 -4.54 -5.38
N TYR A 90 22.83 -5.68 -5.90
CA TYR A 90 21.82 -5.72 -6.97
C TYR A 90 20.40 -5.59 -6.40
N LEU A 91 20.15 -6.20 -5.22
CA LEU A 91 18.89 -6.04 -4.51
C LEU A 91 18.65 -4.57 -4.14
N ASP A 92 19.71 -3.87 -3.74
CA ASP A 92 19.66 -2.47 -3.32
C ASP A 92 19.64 -1.49 -4.51
N ASP A 93 19.72 -1.96 -5.77
CA ASP A 93 19.50 -1.10 -6.93
C ASP A 93 18.01 -0.75 -7.03
N PRO A 94 17.60 0.51 -6.79
CA PRO A 94 16.20 0.91 -6.77
C PRO A 94 15.52 0.77 -8.15
N ARG A 95 16.28 0.55 -9.22
CA ARG A 95 15.74 0.34 -10.57
C ARG A 95 15.32 -1.11 -10.85
N SER A 96 15.86 -2.06 -10.08
CA SER A 96 15.74 -3.49 -10.40
C SER A 96 14.51 -4.16 -9.76
N ARG A 97 13.97 -3.56 -8.68
CA ARG A 97 12.95 -4.15 -7.79
C ARG A 97 13.27 -5.57 -7.30
N LEU A 98 14.53 -6.01 -7.40
CA LEU A 98 14.91 -7.36 -7.00
C LEU A 98 14.81 -7.56 -5.49
N ARG A 99 14.88 -6.48 -4.68
CA ARG A 99 14.63 -6.55 -3.24
C ARG A 99 13.26 -7.13 -2.90
N GLU A 100 12.21 -6.65 -3.56
CA GLU A 100 10.84 -7.13 -3.35
C GLU A 100 10.72 -8.61 -3.75
N MET A 101 11.38 -8.99 -4.85
CA MET A 101 11.42 -10.39 -5.27
C MET A 101 12.14 -11.27 -4.24
N ALA A 102 13.23 -10.80 -3.63
CA ALA A 102 14.00 -11.51 -2.62
C ALA A 102 13.21 -11.79 -1.32
N GLY A 103 12.10 -11.09 -1.09
CA GLY A 103 11.16 -11.41 0.00
C GLY A 103 10.51 -12.79 -0.17
N ASN A 104 10.44 -13.32 -1.39
CA ASN A 104 9.98 -14.69 -1.65
C ASN A 104 11.19 -15.67 -1.62
N PRO A 105 11.17 -16.73 -0.78
CA PRO A 105 12.29 -17.66 -0.66
C PRO A 105 12.73 -18.33 -1.97
N PHE A 106 11.78 -18.68 -2.85
CA PHE A 106 12.10 -19.29 -4.14
C PHE A 106 12.79 -18.29 -5.09
N ASN A 107 12.30 -17.05 -5.15
CA ASN A 107 12.92 -16.01 -5.94
C ASN A 107 14.31 -15.65 -5.40
N LEU A 108 14.50 -15.57 -4.08
CA LEU A 108 15.80 -15.34 -3.46
C LEU A 108 16.80 -16.45 -3.83
N TRP A 109 16.36 -17.71 -3.81
CA TRP A 109 17.16 -18.83 -4.30
C TRP A 109 17.51 -18.69 -5.78
N LEU A 110 16.54 -18.33 -6.63
CA LEU A 110 16.76 -18.16 -8.07
C LEU A 110 17.75 -17.02 -8.37
N LEU A 111 17.61 -15.89 -7.67
CA LEU A 111 18.54 -14.75 -7.77
C LEU A 111 19.95 -15.14 -7.29
N THR A 112 20.05 -15.92 -6.22
CA THR A 112 21.32 -16.43 -5.71
C THR A 112 21.99 -17.38 -6.69
N LEU A 113 21.21 -18.26 -7.32
CA LEU A 113 21.72 -19.18 -8.34
C LEU A 113 22.18 -18.41 -9.59
N ARG A 114 21.42 -17.40 -10.03
CA ARG A 114 21.83 -16.51 -11.14
C ARG A 114 23.11 -15.78 -10.78
N TYR A 115 23.17 -15.13 -9.63
CA TYR A 115 24.35 -14.41 -9.13
C TYR A 115 25.63 -15.25 -9.15
N LYS A 116 25.53 -16.51 -8.73
CA LYS A 116 26.69 -17.43 -8.69
C LYS A 116 27.13 -17.94 -10.05
N THR A 117 26.24 -18.00 -11.03
CA THR A 117 26.52 -18.59 -12.34
C THR A 117 26.87 -17.54 -13.39
N ASP A 118 26.09 -16.46 -13.44
CA ASP A 118 26.23 -15.37 -14.42
C ASP A 118 25.42 -14.16 -13.95
N GLN A 119 26.14 -13.08 -13.65
CA GLN A 119 25.55 -11.84 -13.11
C GLN A 119 24.87 -10.97 -14.18
N THR A 120 25.04 -11.28 -15.47
CA THR A 120 24.27 -10.62 -16.53
C THR A 120 22.80 -11.01 -16.36
N GLY A 121 21.81 -10.13 -16.54
CA GLY A 121 20.39 -10.51 -16.35
C GLY A 121 19.86 -10.55 -14.90
N LEU A 122 20.62 -10.04 -13.92
CA LEU A 122 20.04 -9.52 -12.66
C LEU A 122 19.47 -8.09 -12.85
N ALA A 123 18.99 -7.79 -14.06
CA ALA A 123 18.44 -6.48 -14.42
C ALA A 123 16.92 -6.46 -14.26
N ASN A 124 16.23 -7.53 -14.70
CA ASN A 124 14.79 -7.62 -14.65
C ASN A 124 14.28 -9.07 -14.54
N ARG A 125 13.00 -9.22 -14.18
CA ARG A 125 12.34 -10.52 -14.01
C ARG A 125 12.24 -11.33 -15.30
N GLY A 126 12.09 -10.66 -16.45
CA GLY A 126 12.01 -11.31 -17.76
C GLY A 126 13.30 -12.04 -18.13
N ASP A 127 14.45 -11.36 -17.98
CA ASP A 127 15.78 -11.95 -18.21
C ASP A 127 16.07 -13.10 -17.25
N LEU A 128 15.66 -12.96 -15.98
CA LEU A 128 15.79 -14.04 -15.00
C LEU A 128 15.00 -15.29 -15.42
N MET A 129 13.78 -15.11 -15.93
CA MET A 129 12.97 -16.21 -16.47
C MET A 129 13.57 -16.79 -17.74
N ALA A 130 14.10 -15.96 -18.64
CA ALA A 130 14.76 -16.43 -19.86
C ALA A 130 15.97 -17.32 -19.56
N TRP A 131 16.80 -16.91 -18.61
CA TRP A 131 17.92 -17.71 -18.13
C TRP A 131 17.46 -19.00 -17.44
N PHE A 132 16.43 -18.93 -16.59
CA PHE A 132 15.91 -20.11 -15.90
C PHE A 132 15.42 -21.17 -16.90
N VAL A 133 14.63 -20.77 -17.90
CA VAL A 133 14.17 -21.65 -18.98
C VAL A 133 15.35 -22.20 -19.80
N GLU A 134 16.38 -21.39 -20.05
CA GLU A 134 17.58 -21.86 -20.72
C GLU A 134 18.30 -22.96 -19.92
N CYS A 135 18.39 -22.82 -18.60
CA CYS A 135 18.95 -23.86 -17.75
C CYS A 135 18.16 -25.17 -17.82
N LEU A 136 16.83 -25.10 -17.79
CA LEU A 136 15.96 -26.27 -17.91
C LEU A 136 16.14 -26.98 -19.25
N LEU A 137 16.15 -26.23 -20.36
CA LEU A 137 16.32 -26.81 -21.69
C LEU A 137 17.73 -27.35 -21.90
N LYS A 138 18.77 -26.69 -21.37
CA LYS A 138 20.15 -27.16 -21.45
C LYS A 138 20.33 -28.48 -20.69
N ARG A 139 19.76 -28.60 -19.48
CA ARG A 139 19.76 -29.84 -18.69
C ARG A 139 19.22 -31.01 -19.49
N GLU A 140 18.14 -30.81 -20.24
CA GLU A 140 17.56 -31.88 -21.06
C GLU A 140 18.39 -32.15 -22.32
N LYS A 141 18.92 -31.12 -22.98
CA LYS A 141 19.81 -31.29 -24.14
C LYS A 141 21.01 -32.17 -23.80
N ASP A 142 21.60 -31.97 -22.62
CA ASP A 142 22.78 -32.70 -22.15
C ASP A 142 22.48 -34.18 -21.83
N GLN A 143 21.20 -34.57 -21.73
CA GLN A 143 20.76 -35.98 -21.61
C GLN A 143 20.66 -36.70 -22.97
N ALA A 144 20.98 -36.03 -24.08
CA ALA A 144 21.11 -36.62 -25.42
C ALA A 144 19.86 -37.36 -25.94
N HIS A 145 18.67 -36.76 -25.79
CA HIS A 145 17.43 -37.25 -26.42
C HIS A 145 17.61 -37.40 -27.96
N GLU A 146 17.26 -38.56 -28.52
CA GLU A 146 17.48 -38.87 -29.95
C GLU A 146 16.72 -37.95 -30.92
N ASP A 147 15.56 -37.44 -30.51
CA ASP A 147 14.64 -36.59 -31.26
C ASP A 147 14.62 -35.14 -30.74
N TRP A 148 15.77 -34.67 -30.24
CA TRP A 148 15.91 -33.31 -29.71
C TRP A 148 15.50 -32.24 -30.74
N LEU A 149 14.49 -31.44 -30.38
CA LEU A 149 14.09 -30.27 -31.16
C LEU A 149 15.03 -29.10 -30.87
N HIS A 150 15.37 -28.31 -31.88
CA HIS A 150 16.19 -27.11 -31.68
C HIS A 150 15.55 -26.18 -30.63
N ARG A 151 16.35 -25.58 -29.74
CA ARG A 151 15.87 -24.75 -28.62
C ARG A 151 14.84 -23.72 -29.07
N GLN A 152 15.15 -22.98 -30.12
CA GLN A 152 14.28 -21.91 -30.61
C GLN A 152 12.96 -22.44 -31.18
N VAL A 153 12.95 -23.65 -31.76
CA VAL A 153 11.73 -24.32 -32.20
C VAL A 153 10.84 -24.68 -31.00
N GLN A 154 11.45 -25.24 -29.94
CA GLN A 154 10.72 -25.53 -28.70
C GLN A 154 10.15 -24.27 -28.05
N VAL A 155 10.97 -23.23 -27.91
CA VAL A 155 10.56 -21.96 -27.27
C VAL A 155 9.44 -21.27 -28.04
N SER A 156 9.56 -21.13 -29.37
CA SER A 156 8.54 -20.49 -30.20
C SER A 156 7.20 -21.26 -30.17
N ALA A 157 7.24 -22.58 -30.19
CA ALA A 157 6.02 -23.39 -30.15
C ALA A 157 5.33 -23.34 -28.78
N LEU A 158 6.12 -23.39 -27.69
CA LEU A 158 5.59 -23.22 -26.33
C LEU A 158 5.07 -21.80 -26.09
N ALA A 159 5.67 -20.78 -26.70
CA ALA A 159 5.19 -19.39 -26.64
C ALA A 159 3.80 -19.25 -27.27
N GLN A 160 3.58 -19.83 -28.46
CA GLN A 160 2.27 -19.83 -29.11
C GLN A 160 1.21 -20.62 -28.34
N LEU A 161 1.59 -21.77 -27.77
CA LEU A 161 0.73 -22.54 -26.88
C LEU A 161 0.31 -21.68 -25.68
N ALA A 162 1.26 -21.10 -24.96
CA ALA A 162 1.01 -20.30 -23.77
C ALA A 162 0.11 -19.09 -24.06
N TYR A 163 0.38 -18.38 -25.16
CA TYR A 163 -0.44 -17.25 -25.59
C TYR A 163 -1.87 -17.69 -25.93
N THR A 164 -2.04 -18.83 -26.60
CA THR A 164 -3.37 -19.40 -26.91
C THR A 164 -4.12 -19.80 -25.64
N MET A 165 -3.42 -20.41 -24.67
CA MET A 165 -3.96 -20.73 -23.36
C MET A 165 -4.41 -19.47 -22.60
N GLN A 166 -3.63 -18.39 -22.68
CA GLN A 166 -3.95 -17.10 -22.07
C GLN A 166 -5.22 -16.48 -22.68
N ILE A 167 -5.32 -16.43 -24.01
CA ILE A 167 -6.49 -15.87 -24.73
C ILE A 167 -7.77 -16.62 -24.38
N GLN A 168 -7.72 -17.95 -24.26
CA GLN A 168 -8.90 -18.75 -23.96
C GLN A 168 -9.33 -18.69 -22.48
N GLY A 169 -8.63 -17.88 -21.65
CA GLY A 169 -9.07 -17.51 -20.30
C GLY A 169 -9.03 -18.64 -19.27
N GLN A 170 -8.37 -19.76 -19.59
CA GLN A 170 -8.29 -20.93 -18.71
C GLN A 170 -6.81 -21.22 -18.41
N GLY A 171 -6.29 -20.59 -17.37
CA GLY A 171 -4.97 -20.90 -16.76
C GLY A 171 -4.93 -22.28 -16.08
N GLN A 172 -5.77 -23.23 -16.51
CA GLN A 172 -5.80 -24.60 -16.06
C GLN A 172 -5.95 -25.54 -17.25
N VAL A 173 -5.32 -26.71 -17.10
CA VAL A 173 -5.26 -27.88 -17.98
C VAL A 173 -5.99 -27.73 -19.34
N PHE A 174 -5.21 -27.61 -20.41
CA PHE A 174 -5.69 -27.67 -21.78
C PHE A 174 -5.86 -29.13 -22.24
N PRO A 175 -7.03 -29.54 -22.72
CA PRO A 175 -7.20 -30.86 -23.30
C PRO A 175 -6.19 -31.11 -24.43
N LEU A 176 -5.61 -32.31 -24.51
CA LEU A 176 -4.54 -32.64 -25.47
C LEU A 176 -4.89 -32.24 -26.90
N LYS A 177 -6.13 -32.47 -27.33
CA LYS A 177 -6.62 -32.12 -28.67
C LYS A 177 -6.52 -30.62 -28.93
N THR A 178 -6.94 -29.80 -27.97
CA THR A 178 -6.90 -28.33 -28.04
C THR A 178 -5.46 -27.83 -28.02
N ALA A 179 -4.63 -28.38 -27.12
CA ALA A 179 -3.20 -28.03 -27.05
C ALA A 179 -2.48 -28.35 -28.36
N THR A 180 -2.74 -29.52 -28.96
CA THR A 180 -2.16 -29.93 -30.24
C THR A 180 -2.56 -28.97 -31.37
N ALA A 181 -3.81 -28.51 -31.39
CA ALA A 181 -4.29 -27.54 -32.38
C ALA A 181 -3.71 -26.13 -32.21
N ALA A 182 -3.22 -25.80 -31.01
CA ALA A 182 -2.56 -24.53 -30.70
C ALA A 182 -1.07 -24.51 -31.09
N ILE A 183 -0.47 -25.67 -31.40
CA ILE A 183 0.92 -25.75 -31.86
C ILE A 183 0.97 -25.45 -33.36
N PRO A 184 1.89 -24.57 -33.82
CA PRO A 184 2.06 -24.31 -35.25
C PRO A 184 2.61 -25.55 -35.97
N ALA A 185 2.24 -25.71 -37.25
CA ALA A 185 2.75 -26.81 -38.07
C ALA A 185 4.26 -26.70 -38.32
N THR A 186 4.75 -25.48 -38.53
CA THR A 186 6.17 -25.15 -38.70
C THR A 186 6.54 -23.93 -37.85
N VAL A 187 7.83 -23.82 -37.50
CA VAL A 187 8.41 -22.61 -36.92
C VAL A 187 9.59 -22.19 -37.77
N ASP A 188 9.67 -20.90 -38.10
CA ASP A 188 10.82 -20.31 -38.76
C ASP A 188 12.05 -20.36 -37.83
N LEU A 189 13.12 -20.98 -38.35
CA LEU A 189 14.43 -21.04 -37.73
C LEU A 189 15.46 -20.53 -38.72
N LEU A 190 15.86 -19.26 -38.56
CA LEU A 190 16.86 -18.59 -39.41
C LEU A 190 16.49 -18.58 -40.90
N GLY A 191 15.20 -18.47 -41.23
CA GLY A 191 14.69 -18.46 -42.61
C GLY A 191 14.29 -19.84 -43.14
N GLU A 192 14.37 -20.89 -42.32
CA GLU A 192 13.93 -22.25 -42.67
C GLU A 192 12.71 -22.68 -41.84
N ASP A 193 11.66 -23.15 -42.51
CA ASP A 193 10.47 -23.70 -41.86
C ASP A 193 10.74 -25.11 -41.30
N VAL A 194 10.83 -25.22 -39.98
CA VAL A 194 11.05 -26.50 -39.28
C VAL A 194 9.72 -27.07 -38.81
N ALA A 195 9.36 -28.26 -39.28
CA ALA A 195 8.14 -28.96 -38.89
C ALA A 195 8.16 -29.38 -37.42
N ILE A 196 7.04 -29.20 -36.72
CA ILE A 196 6.90 -29.55 -35.30
C ILE A 196 6.01 -30.77 -35.13
N LYS A 197 6.50 -31.73 -34.33
CA LYS A 197 5.70 -32.86 -33.85
C LYS A 197 5.23 -32.55 -32.42
N PRO A 198 3.93 -32.26 -32.21
CA PRO A 198 3.41 -31.88 -30.88
C PRO A 198 3.73 -32.91 -29.78
N ALA A 199 3.63 -34.21 -30.09
CA ALA A 199 3.98 -35.27 -29.15
C ALA A 199 5.44 -35.21 -28.66
N THR A 200 6.39 -34.95 -29.58
CA THR A 200 7.81 -34.78 -29.23
C THR A 200 8.00 -33.52 -28.37
N LEU A 201 7.37 -32.40 -28.77
CA LEU A 201 7.44 -31.15 -28.02
C LEU A 201 6.93 -31.31 -26.57
N PHE A 202 5.76 -31.90 -26.39
CA PHE A 202 5.16 -32.07 -25.06
C PHE A 202 5.99 -33.00 -24.18
N ARG A 203 6.52 -34.09 -24.74
CA ARG A 203 7.41 -35.00 -24.01
C ARG A 203 8.69 -34.28 -23.54
N LEU A 204 9.36 -33.55 -24.42
CA LEU A 204 10.57 -32.79 -24.09
C LEU A 204 10.29 -31.69 -23.05
N ALA A 205 9.16 -30.98 -23.20
CA ALA A 205 8.79 -29.92 -22.27
C ALA A 205 8.38 -30.45 -20.88
N ARG A 206 7.78 -31.64 -20.78
CA ARG A 206 7.54 -32.33 -19.50
C ARG A 206 8.85 -32.80 -18.85
N ALA A 207 9.76 -33.37 -19.64
CA ALA A 207 11.10 -33.75 -19.16
C ALA A 207 11.85 -32.54 -18.59
N ALA A 208 11.77 -31.39 -19.27
CA ALA A 208 12.34 -30.12 -18.81
C ALA A 208 11.62 -29.48 -17.61
N THR A 209 10.48 -30.04 -17.17
CA THR A 209 9.64 -29.46 -16.10
C THR A 209 9.08 -28.08 -16.47
N ILE A 210 8.94 -27.80 -17.77
CA ILE A 210 8.24 -26.61 -18.27
C ILE A 210 6.73 -26.87 -18.30
N LEU A 211 6.35 -28.05 -18.78
CA LEU A 211 5.01 -28.60 -18.65
C LEU A 211 4.94 -29.56 -17.46
N ASP A 212 3.76 -29.69 -16.88
CA ASP A 212 3.51 -30.56 -15.75
C ASP A 212 3.60 -32.04 -16.14
N PRO A 213 4.54 -32.82 -15.57
CA PRO A 213 4.66 -34.25 -15.86
C PRO A 213 3.52 -35.08 -15.24
N GLY A 214 2.81 -34.56 -14.23
CA GLY A 214 1.68 -35.22 -13.58
C GLY A 214 0.35 -35.06 -14.32
N ILE A 215 0.29 -34.21 -15.33
CA ILE A 215 -0.89 -34.00 -16.17
C ILE A 215 -0.58 -34.57 -17.56
N ASP A 216 -1.14 -35.76 -17.84
CA ASP A 216 -1.00 -36.51 -19.08
C ASP A 216 -2.32 -37.30 -19.31
N PRO A 217 -2.96 -37.26 -20.50
CA PRO A 217 -2.50 -36.69 -21.77
C PRO A 217 -2.55 -35.16 -21.87
N ASP A 218 -3.32 -34.51 -21.02
CA ASP A 218 -3.61 -33.08 -21.14
C ASP A 218 -2.42 -32.19 -20.78
N ILE A 219 -2.50 -30.89 -21.07
CA ILE A 219 -1.35 -29.99 -21.06
C ILE A 219 -1.56 -28.87 -20.05
N ARG A 220 -0.62 -28.74 -19.11
CA ARG A 220 -0.55 -27.63 -18.15
C ARG A 220 0.90 -27.19 -18.03
N PHE A 221 1.16 -25.89 -17.96
CA PHE A 221 2.49 -25.40 -17.56
C PHE A 221 2.74 -25.74 -16.09
N TYR A 222 3.95 -26.17 -15.75
CA TYR A 222 4.29 -26.59 -14.39
C TYR A 222 4.02 -25.49 -13.35
N HIS A 223 4.26 -24.24 -13.75
CA HIS A 223 3.94 -23.06 -12.94
C HIS A 223 3.31 -21.97 -13.82
N HIS A 224 2.37 -21.21 -13.26
CA HIS A 224 1.68 -20.15 -14.00
C HIS A 224 2.63 -19.09 -14.57
N LEU A 225 3.65 -18.70 -13.79
CA LEU A 225 4.69 -17.77 -14.25
C LEU A 225 5.45 -18.24 -15.50
N LEU A 226 5.62 -19.56 -15.71
CA LEU A 226 6.22 -20.07 -16.94
C LEU A 226 5.28 -19.85 -18.12
N GLN A 227 3.98 -20.07 -17.94
CA GLN A 227 2.98 -19.76 -18.95
C GLN A 227 3.02 -18.25 -19.30
N GLU A 228 3.00 -17.37 -18.29
CA GLU A 228 3.07 -15.91 -18.50
C GLU A 228 4.35 -15.49 -19.23
N TYR A 229 5.50 -16.10 -18.90
CA TYR A 229 6.76 -15.87 -19.60
C TYR A 229 6.70 -16.29 -21.07
N PHE A 230 6.24 -17.50 -21.36
CA PHE A 230 6.12 -17.98 -22.75
C PHE A 230 5.08 -17.15 -23.54
N ALA A 231 3.96 -16.77 -22.92
CA ALA A 231 2.98 -15.87 -23.52
C ALA A 231 3.57 -14.48 -23.79
N ALA A 232 4.50 -14.00 -22.96
CA ALA A 232 5.17 -12.70 -23.14
C ALA A 232 6.09 -12.70 -24.37
N LEU A 233 6.74 -13.83 -24.67
CA LEU A 233 7.55 -13.98 -25.89
C LEU A 233 6.69 -13.87 -27.15
N GLU A 234 5.53 -14.55 -27.16
CA GLU A 234 4.62 -14.47 -28.31
C GLU A 234 3.92 -13.11 -28.41
N LEU A 235 3.56 -12.49 -27.28
CA LEU A 235 3.06 -11.11 -27.25
C LEU A 235 4.07 -10.16 -27.90
N SER A 236 5.34 -10.25 -27.51
CA SER A 236 6.42 -9.42 -28.06
C SER A 236 6.58 -9.64 -29.56
N ARG A 237 6.60 -10.90 -30.01
CA ARG A 237 6.71 -11.26 -31.44
C ARG A 237 5.57 -10.67 -32.27
N ARG A 238 4.32 -10.77 -31.79
CA ARG A 238 3.12 -10.24 -32.46
C ARG A 238 3.14 -8.72 -32.50
N PHE A 239 3.52 -8.09 -31.39
CA PHE A 239 3.65 -6.64 -31.31
C PHE A 239 4.71 -6.10 -32.27
N ASP A 240 5.88 -6.75 -32.34
CA ASP A 240 6.95 -6.41 -33.26
C ASP A 240 6.55 -6.61 -34.73
N ALA A 241 5.67 -7.58 -35.01
CA ALA A 241 5.06 -7.79 -36.32
C ALA A 241 3.99 -6.74 -36.70
N GLY A 242 3.63 -5.84 -35.78
CA GLY A 242 2.66 -4.78 -36.00
C GLY A 242 1.20 -5.19 -35.76
N GLU A 243 0.93 -6.29 -35.07
CA GLU A 243 -0.43 -6.65 -34.64
C GLU A 243 -0.97 -5.63 -33.63
N ASP A 244 -2.25 -5.25 -33.75
CA ASP A 244 -2.96 -4.45 -32.74
C ASP A 244 -3.41 -5.35 -31.58
N LEU A 245 -2.76 -5.17 -30.44
CA LEU A 245 -3.00 -5.94 -29.22
C LEU A 245 -3.82 -5.17 -28.17
N GLY A 246 -4.35 -3.99 -28.50
CA GLY A 246 -5.00 -3.09 -27.55
C GLY A 246 -6.16 -3.73 -26.77
N ALA A 247 -6.85 -4.70 -27.37
CA ALA A 247 -7.93 -5.46 -26.71
C ALA A 247 -7.46 -6.27 -25.49
N LEU A 248 -6.20 -6.72 -25.44
CA LEU A 248 -5.66 -7.51 -24.33
C LEU A 248 -5.56 -6.72 -23.02
N TRP A 249 -5.46 -5.39 -23.13
CA TRP A 249 -5.21 -4.50 -22.01
C TRP A 249 -6.47 -3.76 -21.53
N LYS A 250 -7.60 -3.91 -22.21
CA LYS A 250 -8.87 -3.29 -21.82
C LYS A 250 -9.49 -4.03 -20.63
N GLY A 251 -9.32 -3.48 -19.44
CA GLY A 251 -10.00 -3.90 -18.22
C GLY A 251 -11.24 -3.07 -17.92
N LYS A 252 -12.10 -3.56 -17.02
CA LYS A 252 -13.21 -2.77 -16.47
C LYS A 252 -12.65 -1.70 -15.54
N ARG A 253 -12.90 -0.42 -15.83
CA ARG A 253 -12.37 0.72 -15.06
C ARG A 253 -13.43 1.76 -14.73
N LEU A 254 -14.48 1.86 -15.55
CA LEU A 254 -15.54 2.84 -15.37
C LEU A 254 -16.50 2.43 -14.23
N ALA A 255 -17.16 3.43 -13.65
CA ALA A 255 -18.10 3.22 -12.54
C ALA A 255 -19.32 2.37 -12.94
N ASP A 256 -19.76 2.45 -14.19
CA ASP A 256 -20.87 1.65 -14.74
C ASP A 256 -20.45 0.22 -15.13
N GLU A 257 -19.17 -0.02 -15.37
CA GLU A 257 -18.61 -1.34 -15.69
C GLU A 257 -18.36 -2.19 -14.44
N MET A 258 -18.20 -1.56 -13.27
CA MET A 258 -17.88 -2.20 -12.00
C MET A 258 -19.01 -1.98 -10.99
N PRO A 259 -19.88 -2.98 -10.77
CA PRO A 259 -20.88 -2.89 -9.72
C PRO A 259 -20.21 -2.81 -8.34
N PRO A 260 -20.93 -2.35 -7.31
CA PRO A 260 -20.48 -2.40 -5.92
C PRO A 260 -19.97 -3.81 -5.59
N SER A 261 -18.81 -3.88 -4.94
CA SER A 261 -18.19 -5.16 -4.64
C SER A 261 -19.02 -5.94 -3.61
N ASP A 262 -19.33 -7.20 -3.91
CA ASP A 262 -19.99 -8.16 -2.98
C ASP A 262 -18.98 -8.69 -1.94
N VAL A 263 -18.33 -7.76 -1.24
CA VAL A 263 -17.40 -8.09 -0.15
C VAL A 263 -18.15 -8.08 1.17
N GLY A 264 -17.75 -8.97 2.10
CA GLY A 264 -18.33 -9.03 3.43
C GLY A 264 -18.20 -7.70 4.18
N GLU A 265 -18.94 -7.57 5.29
CA GLU A 265 -19.01 -6.34 6.09
C GLU A 265 -17.64 -5.81 6.52
N TRP A 266 -16.67 -6.72 6.73
CA TRP A 266 -15.31 -6.42 7.19
C TRP A 266 -14.21 -6.64 6.14
N ASP A 267 -14.59 -6.92 4.90
CA ASP A 267 -13.64 -7.22 3.83
C ASP A 267 -13.19 -5.94 3.12
N ALA A 268 -11.88 -5.79 2.91
CA ALA A 268 -11.37 -4.65 2.15
C ALA A 268 -11.81 -4.70 0.68
N LEU A 269 -12.05 -3.51 0.14
CA LEU A 269 -12.38 -3.24 -1.25
C LEU A 269 -11.30 -3.83 -2.17
N PRO A 270 -11.67 -4.68 -3.15
CA PRO A 270 -10.69 -5.36 -3.97
C PRO A 270 -10.05 -4.43 -5.01
N GLU A 271 -8.89 -4.79 -5.55
CA GLU A 271 -8.29 -4.12 -6.73
C GLU A 271 -9.17 -4.28 -7.97
N PRO A 272 -9.17 -3.35 -8.96
CA PRO A 272 -9.93 -3.51 -10.21
C PRO A 272 -9.72 -4.89 -10.86
N PRO A 273 -10.73 -5.45 -11.56
CA PRO A 273 -10.59 -6.74 -12.23
C PRO A 273 -9.39 -6.73 -13.20
N ALA A 274 -8.51 -7.72 -13.04
CA ALA A 274 -7.38 -7.91 -13.93
C ALA A 274 -7.87 -8.30 -15.34
N THR A 275 -7.11 -7.90 -16.37
CA THR A 275 -7.31 -8.37 -17.74
C THR A 275 -6.75 -9.77 -17.95
N GLY A 276 -5.86 -10.21 -17.05
CA GLY A 276 -5.12 -11.46 -17.17
C GLY A 276 -3.87 -11.31 -18.03
N TRP A 277 -3.49 -10.09 -18.43
CA TRP A 277 -2.30 -9.82 -19.25
C TRP A 277 -1.26 -8.98 -18.53
N GLU A 278 -1.48 -8.60 -17.27
CA GLU A 278 -0.62 -7.69 -16.53
C GLU A 278 0.81 -8.22 -16.42
N VAL A 279 0.99 -9.41 -15.84
CA VAL A 279 2.32 -10.00 -15.64
C VAL A 279 2.98 -10.31 -16.98
N THR A 280 2.24 -10.90 -17.92
CA THR A 280 2.70 -11.18 -19.29
C THR A 280 3.22 -9.92 -19.98
N THR A 281 2.51 -8.80 -19.87
CA THR A 281 2.89 -7.52 -20.49
C THR A 281 4.10 -6.89 -19.80
N ILE A 282 4.19 -6.99 -18.47
CA ILE A 282 5.35 -6.51 -17.70
C ILE A 282 6.61 -7.32 -18.03
N LEU A 283 6.50 -8.65 -18.14
CA LEU A 283 7.60 -9.51 -18.58
C LEU A 283 8.04 -9.17 -20.01
N ALA A 284 7.09 -8.99 -20.93
CA ALA A 284 7.37 -8.57 -22.30
C ALA A 284 8.09 -7.22 -22.34
N CYS A 285 7.65 -6.25 -21.55
CA CYS A 285 8.29 -4.95 -21.41
C CYS A 285 9.75 -5.06 -20.96
N GLY A 286 10.03 -5.88 -19.96
CA GLY A 286 11.39 -6.09 -19.43
C GLY A 286 12.35 -6.74 -20.43
N MET A 287 11.82 -7.50 -21.40
CA MET A 287 12.60 -8.17 -22.45
C MET A 287 12.57 -7.43 -23.80
N ALA A 288 11.78 -6.36 -23.92
CA ALA A 288 11.55 -5.67 -25.18
C ALA A 288 12.81 -4.92 -25.65
N ARG A 289 13.04 -4.90 -26.97
CA ARG A 289 14.10 -4.08 -27.58
C ARG A 289 13.82 -2.59 -27.46
N ASP A 290 12.55 -2.22 -27.53
CA ASP A 290 12.04 -0.86 -27.34
C ASP A 290 10.86 -0.88 -26.35
N PRO A 291 11.15 -0.87 -25.04
CA PRO A 291 10.11 -0.86 -24.01
C PRO A 291 9.22 0.38 -24.09
N ALA A 292 9.77 1.52 -24.52
CA ALA A 292 9.03 2.78 -24.64
C ALA A 292 7.87 2.65 -25.62
N ARG A 293 8.12 2.02 -26.78
CA ARG A 293 7.08 1.75 -27.79
C ARG A 293 5.95 0.87 -27.25
N LEU A 294 6.28 -0.18 -26.48
CA LEU A 294 5.26 -1.06 -25.90
C LEU A 294 4.42 -0.31 -24.84
N ILE A 295 5.05 0.49 -23.98
CA ILE A 295 4.35 1.28 -22.95
C ILE A 295 3.39 2.29 -23.60
N GLU A 296 3.80 2.97 -24.67
CA GLU A 296 2.95 3.91 -25.42
C GLU A 296 1.74 3.22 -26.06
N ALA A 297 1.86 1.94 -26.45
CA ALA A 297 0.72 1.17 -26.96
C ALA A 297 -0.26 0.76 -25.84
N VAL A 298 0.23 0.55 -24.61
CA VAL A 298 -0.59 0.12 -23.47
C VAL A 298 -1.33 1.28 -22.81
N ARG A 299 -0.69 2.45 -22.64
CA ARG A 299 -1.24 3.56 -21.85
C ARG A 299 -2.66 4.02 -22.22
N PRO A 300 -3.08 4.08 -23.51
CA PRO A 300 -4.42 4.56 -23.87
C PRO A 300 -5.53 3.57 -23.48
N HIS A 301 -5.17 2.32 -23.21
CA HIS A 301 -6.10 1.25 -22.83
C HIS A 301 -6.08 0.97 -21.32
N ASN A 302 -4.91 1.10 -20.70
CA ASN A 302 -4.71 0.82 -19.28
C ASN A 302 -3.51 1.61 -18.72
N PRO A 303 -3.72 2.86 -18.30
CA PRO A 303 -2.64 3.70 -17.80
C PRO A 303 -2.03 3.15 -16.49
N ALA A 304 -2.82 2.46 -15.66
CA ALA A 304 -2.31 1.75 -14.48
C ALA A 304 -1.31 0.64 -14.86
N LEU A 305 -1.62 -0.19 -15.85
CA LEU A 305 -0.68 -1.20 -16.34
C LEU A 305 0.58 -0.57 -16.95
N ALA A 306 0.43 0.51 -17.73
CA ALA A 306 1.57 1.24 -18.27
C ALA A 306 2.49 1.81 -17.16
N GLY A 307 1.91 2.32 -16.07
CA GLY A 307 2.67 2.76 -14.90
C GLY A 307 3.36 1.60 -14.19
N ARG A 308 2.68 0.46 -14.04
CA ARG A 308 3.30 -0.77 -13.51
C ARG A 308 4.41 -1.30 -14.41
N MET A 309 4.34 -1.15 -15.73
CA MET A 309 5.44 -1.51 -16.63
C MET A 309 6.68 -0.64 -16.38
N LEU A 310 6.52 0.66 -16.15
CA LEU A 310 7.64 1.54 -15.78
C LEU A 310 8.25 1.20 -14.42
N ASP A 311 7.45 0.64 -13.53
CA ASP A 311 7.81 0.36 -12.15
C ASP A 311 8.41 -1.04 -11.95
N GLU A 312 7.76 -2.06 -12.51
CA GLU A 312 7.97 -3.49 -12.23
C GLU A 312 8.79 -4.22 -13.29
N ALA A 313 8.95 -3.65 -14.50
CA ALA A 313 9.62 -4.35 -15.60
C ALA A 313 11.16 -4.36 -15.52
N GLY A 314 11.76 -3.67 -14.54
CA GLY A 314 13.22 -3.58 -14.38
C GLY A 314 13.93 -2.85 -15.52
N ILE A 315 13.27 -1.88 -16.14
CA ILE A 315 13.80 -1.09 -17.26
C ILE A 315 14.25 0.31 -16.81
N ALA A 316 15.11 0.96 -17.60
CA ALA A 316 15.31 2.40 -17.47
C ALA A 316 14.02 3.13 -17.88
N LYS A 317 13.49 3.97 -16.98
CA LYS A 317 12.23 4.72 -17.19
C LYS A 317 12.43 5.79 -18.28
N PRO A 318 11.83 5.66 -19.48
CA PRO A 318 12.00 6.66 -20.55
C PRO A 318 11.29 7.95 -20.17
N GLU A 319 12.01 9.07 -20.12
CA GLU A 319 11.51 10.33 -19.53
C GLU A 319 10.18 10.81 -20.15
N GLN A 320 10.12 10.89 -21.48
CA GLN A 320 8.94 11.41 -22.19
C GLN A 320 7.72 10.49 -22.05
N VAL A 321 7.92 9.16 -22.08
CA VAL A 321 6.83 8.19 -21.89
C VAL A 321 6.37 8.21 -20.44
N THR A 322 7.30 8.28 -19.48
CA THR A 322 7.00 8.39 -18.04
C THR A 322 6.15 9.64 -17.77
N LYS A 323 6.49 10.78 -18.38
CA LYS A 323 5.69 12.01 -18.27
C LYS A 323 4.25 11.82 -18.77
N GLN A 324 4.06 11.14 -19.91
CA GLN A 324 2.72 10.90 -20.46
C GLN A 324 1.91 9.92 -19.60
N VAL A 325 2.52 8.82 -19.16
CA VAL A 325 1.86 7.85 -18.27
C VAL A 325 1.44 8.50 -16.96
N ARG A 326 2.28 9.35 -16.38
CA ARG A 326 1.93 10.14 -15.18
C ARG A 326 0.75 11.09 -15.44
N ALA A 327 0.70 11.73 -16.60
CA ALA A 327 -0.42 12.58 -16.97
C ALA A 327 -1.73 11.79 -17.12
N ASP A 328 -1.69 10.62 -17.75
CA ASP A 328 -2.87 9.76 -17.92
C ASP A 328 -3.37 9.22 -16.57
N LEU A 329 -2.46 8.78 -15.69
CA LEU A 329 -2.80 8.34 -14.33
C LEU A 329 -3.41 9.46 -13.49
N LEU A 330 -2.86 10.67 -13.59
CA LEU A 330 -3.40 11.84 -12.89
C LEU A 330 -4.80 12.20 -13.41
N ALA A 331 -4.99 12.14 -14.73
CA ALA A 331 -6.31 12.33 -15.33
C ALA A 331 -7.30 11.26 -14.86
N GLU A 332 -6.86 10.00 -14.74
CA GLU A 332 -7.69 8.91 -14.22
C GLU A 332 -8.06 9.11 -12.75
N LEU A 333 -7.10 9.48 -11.89
CA LEU A 333 -7.30 9.76 -10.47
C LEU A 333 -8.38 10.82 -10.23
N TYR A 334 -8.45 11.84 -11.09
CA TYR A 334 -9.40 12.95 -10.99
C TYR A 334 -10.63 12.83 -11.90
N ASN A 335 -10.86 11.68 -12.54
CA ASN A 335 -12.02 11.49 -13.42
C ASN A 335 -13.23 10.90 -12.64
N PRO A 336 -14.35 11.64 -12.50
CA PRO A 336 -15.53 11.16 -11.77
C PRO A 336 -16.21 9.95 -12.40
N THR A 337 -15.99 9.67 -13.69
CA THR A 337 -16.58 8.51 -14.37
C THR A 337 -15.79 7.22 -14.10
N VAL A 338 -14.58 7.34 -13.55
CA VAL A 338 -13.74 6.20 -13.19
C VAL A 338 -14.08 5.75 -11.78
N HIS A 339 -14.26 4.44 -11.62
CA HIS A 339 -14.60 3.84 -10.33
C HIS A 339 -13.49 4.06 -9.29
N LEU A 340 -13.85 4.20 -8.02
CA LEU A 340 -12.92 4.45 -6.90
C LEU A 340 -11.71 3.49 -6.91
N ARG A 341 -11.94 2.17 -7.00
CA ARG A 341 -10.89 1.14 -7.13
C ARG A 341 -9.81 1.47 -8.17
N ALA A 342 -10.22 1.94 -9.35
CA ALA A 342 -9.29 2.29 -10.43
C ALA A 342 -8.56 3.61 -10.13
N ARG A 343 -9.24 4.60 -9.54
CA ARG A 343 -8.63 5.86 -9.07
C ARG A 343 -7.59 5.62 -7.97
N LEU A 344 -7.88 4.74 -7.01
CA LEU A 344 -6.93 4.31 -5.97
C LEU A 344 -5.70 3.64 -6.60
N GLN A 345 -5.90 2.71 -7.52
CA GLN A 345 -4.81 2.07 -8.26
C GLN A 345 -3.96 3.10 -9.03
N ALA A 346 -4.59 4.10 -9.67
CA ALA A 346 -3.89 5.15 -10.39
C ALA A 346 -3.02 6.00 -9.44
N GLY A 347 -3.56 6.44 -8.30
CA GLY A 347 -2.84 7.21 -7.28
C GLY A 347 -1.67 6.43 -6.65
N LEU A 348 -1.86 5.15 -6.34
CA LEU A 348 -0.78 4.29 -5.82
C LEU A 348 0.33 4.08 -6.85
N THR A 349 -0.04 3.95 -8.13
CA THR A 349 0.91 3.80 -9.24
C THR A 349 1.70 5.09 -9.45
N LEU A 350 1.04 6.26 -9.39
CA LEU A 350 1.70 7.57 -9.42
C LEU A 350 2.77 7.69 -8.35
N GLY A 351 2.46 7.32 -7.10
CA GLY A 351 3.42 7.35 -6.01
C GLY A 351 4.69 6.56 -6.31
N ARG A 352 4.57 5.38 -6.94
CA ARG A 352 5.72 4.51 -7.27
C ARG A 352 6.57 5.00 -8.44
N ILE A 353 5.96 5.66 -9.43
CA ILE A 353 6.68 6.19 -10.60
C ILE A 353 7.03 7.68 -10.49
N GLY A 354 6.68 8.32 -9.38
CA GLY A 354 6.91 9.73 -9.09
C GLY A 354 5.69 10.59 -9.43
N ASP A 355 4.91 10.96 -8.42
CA ASP A 355 3.70 11.76 -8.59
C ASP A 355 4.03 13.21 -8.96
N PRO A 356 3.54 13.73 -10.11
CA PRO A 356 3.87 15.09 -10.57
C PRO A 356 3.32 16.20 -9.65
N ARG A 357 2.44 15.87 -8.68
CA ARG A 357 1.97 16.82 -7.66
C ARG A 357 3.02 17.08 -6.59
N PHE A 358 3.98 16.17 -6.41
CA PHE A 358 5.01 16.20 -5.36
C PHE A 358 6.42 16.30 -5.96
N GLU A 359 6.57 17.06 -7.05
CA GLU A 359 7.86 17.22 -7.72
C GLU A 359 8.87 17.91 -6.78
N PRO A 360 10.01 17.25 -6.49
CA PRO A 360 11.00 17.81 -5.60
C PRO A 360 11.70 19.02 -6.19
N GLN A 361 12.31 19.81 -5.31
CA GLN A 361 13.31 20.82 -5.63
C GLN A 361 14.55 20.59 -4.77
N THR A 362 15.68 21.14 -5.21
CA THR A 362 16.93 21.09 -4.44
C THR A 362 17.18 22.45 -3.81
N ILE A 363 17.33 22.47 -2.49
CA ILE A 363 17.63 23.66 -1.69
C ILE A 363 18.92 23.35 -0.92
N GLU A 364 20.01 24.08 -1.22
CA GLU A 364 21.33 23.85 -0.60
C GLU A 364 21.80 22.37 -0.65
N GLY A 365 21.53 21.69 -1.77
CA GLY A 365 21.87 20.28 -1.95
C GLY A 365 20.95 19.29 -1.22
N VAL A 366 19.96 19.79 -0.48
CA VAL A 366 18.92 18.98 0.18
C VAL A 366 17.71 18.87 -0.73
N ARG A 367 17.18 17.66 -0.88
CA ARG A 367 15.93 17.41 -1.61
C ARG A 367 14.75 17.82 -0.71
N VAL A 368 13.87 18.67 -1.23
CA VAL A 368 12.70 19.19 -0.50
C VAL A 368 11.48 19.12 -1.42
N ILE A 369 10.35 18.67 -0.88
CA ILE A 369 9.02 18.86 -1.48
C ILE A 369 8.27 19.81 -0.56
N VAL A 370 7.88 20.97 -1.09
CA VAL A 370 7.12 21.96 -0.32
C VAL A 370 5.64 21.67 -0.50
N PRO A 371 4.87 21.46 0.58
CA PRO A 371 3.46 21.11 0.47
C PRO A 371 2.67 22.13 -0.35
N GLN A 372 1.79 21.63 -1.22
CA GLN A 372 0.83 22.49 -1.91
C GLN A 372 -0.17 23.04 -0.90
N MET A 373 -0.36 24.35 -0.92
CA MET A 373 -1.22 25.05 0.04
C MET A 373 -2.52 25.51 -0.60
N VAL A 374 -3.51 25.80 0.23
CA VAL A 374 -4.81 26.36 -0.13
C VAL A 374 -5.00 27.64 0.69
N GLN A 375 -5.37 28.75 0.03
CA GLN A 375 -5.65 30.00 0.72
C GLN A 375 -7.03 29.97 1.38
N VAL A 376 -7.08 30.21 2.69
CA VAL A 376 -8.31 30.47 3.45
C VAL A 376 -8.40 31.97 3.72
N PRO A 377 -9.52 32.63 3.38
CA PRO A 377 -9.68 34.07 3.56
C PRO A 377 -9.80 34.44 5.04
N ALA A 378 -9.53 35.70 5.37
CA ALA A 378 -9.89 36.24 6.68
C ALA A 378 -11.41 36.30 6.80
N GLY A 379 -11.95 36.01 7.98
CA GLY A 379 -13.39 36.05 8.16
C GLY A 379 -13.87 35.52 9.51
N LYS A 380 -15.18 35.50 9.64
CA LYS A 380 -15.89 34.92 10.78
C LYS A 380 -16.30 33.51 10.43
N TYR A 381 -15.93 32.57 11.28
CA TYR A 381 -16.19 31.15 11.11
C TYR A 381 -16.97 30.60 12.29
N ILE A 382 -17.86 29.66 12.00
CA ILE A 382 -18.66 28.94 12.99
C ILE A 382 -17.85 27.72 13.43
N ILE A 383 -17.57 27.64 14.73
CA ILE A 383 -16.81 26.56 15.38
C ILE A 383 -17.71 25.83 16.37
N GLY A 384 -17.61 24.50 16.41
CA GLY A 384 -18.48 23.64 17.22
C GLY A 384 -19.85 23.41 16.59
N ASP A 385 -20.68 22.63 17.27
CA ASP A 385 -21.98 22.19 16.77
C ASP A 385 -22.96 21.93 17.94
N ASP A 386 -23.93 22.82 18.12
CA ASP A 386 -24.95 22.70 19.17
C ASP A 386 -25.86 21.47 18.98
N ALA A 387 -26.00 20.98 17.74
CA ALA A 387 -26.75 19.79 17.41
C ALA A 387 -25.96 18.49 17.63
N SER A 388 -24.66 18.58 17.94
CA SER A 388 -23.82 17.41 18.18
C SER A 388 -24.33 16.55 19.34
N GLN A 389 -24.06 15.24 19.31
CA GLN A 389 -24.28 14.38 20.47
C GLN A 389 -23.13 14.45 21.48
N TYR A 390 -22.00 15.02 21.08
CA TYR A 390 -20.78 15.11 21.89
C TYR A 390 -20.75 16.46 22.61
N ALA A 391 -20.53 16.43 23.92
CA ALA A 391 -20.57 17.63 24.76
C ALA A 391 -19.36 18.55 24.52
N ASP A 392 -18.22 17.98 24.16
CA ASP A 392 -16.95 18.66 23.87
C ASP A 392 -16.92 19.35 22.51
N GLU A 393 -17.98 19.20 21.70
CA GLU A 393 -18.19 19.96 20.46
C GLU A 393 -19.08 21.20 20.69
N LYS A 394 -19.51 21.44 21.94
CA LYS A 394 -20.45 22.51 22.31
C LYS A 394 -19.85 23.50 23.31
N PRO A 395 -20.30 24.76 23.31
CA PRO A 395 -21.31 25.33 22.43
C PRO A 395 -20.74 25.70 21.05
N GLN A 396 -21.63 25.80 20.07
CA GLN A 396 -21.32 26.47 18.82
C GLN A 396 -21.02 27.96 19.09
N HIS A 397 -19.96 28.49 18.50
CA HIS A 397 -19.53 29.87 18.69
C HIS A 397 -18.83 30.43 17.44
N GLU A 398 -18.76 31.75 17.35
CA GLU A 398 -18.11 32.44 16.23
C GLU A 398 -16.67 32.81 16.60
N ILE A 399 -15.73 32.58 15.69
CA ILE A 399 -14.34 33.04 15.79
C ILE A 399 -13.99 33.86 14.55
N GLU A 400 -13.36 35.02 14.78
CA GLU A 400 -12.74 35.81 13.73
C GLU A 400 -11.29 35.34 13.52
N LEU A 401 -10.99 34.83 12.33
CA LEU A 401 -9.66 34.36 11.94
C LEU A 401 -9.05 35.31 10.90
N PRO A 402 -7.74 35.63 11.02
CA PRO A 402 -7.02 36.24 9.91
C PRO A 402 -6.95 35.27 8.73
N ALA A 403 -6.58 35.77 7.55
CA ALA A 403 -6.28 34.90 6.41
C ALA A 403 -5.09 34.00 6.76
N PHE A 404 -5.13 32.76 6.29
CA PHE A 404 -4.04 31.79 6.45
C PHE A 404 -4.03 30.85 5.25
N ALA A 405 -2.98 30.06 5.11
CA ALA A 405 -2.93 28.96 4.15
C ALA A 405 -2.86 27.63 4.89
N ILE A 406 -3.51 26.60 4.36
CA ILE A 406 -3.48 25.24 4.91
C ILE A 406 -3.08 24.25 3.82
N GLY A 407 -2.41 23.15 4.19
CA GLY A 407 -2.03 22.09 3.27
C GLY A 407 -3.26 21.59 2.53
N LYS A 408 -3.15 21.48 1.20
CA LYS A 408 -4.22 20.95 0.36
C LYS A 408 -4.57 19.52 0.79
N TRP A 409 -3.56 18.74 1.14
CA TRP A 409 -3.67 17.40 1.70
C TRP A 409 -2.90 17.33 3.02
N SER A 410 -3.08 16.23 3.76
CA SER A 410 -2.11 15.82 4.78
C SER A 410 -0.73 15.60 4.14
N VAL A 411 0.33 15.78 4.93
CA VAL A 411 1.70 15.56 4.47
C VAL A 411 1.84 14.12 4.01
N THR A 412 2.39 13.94 2.82
CA THR A 412 2.54 12.64 2.17
C THR A 412 3.81 11.92 2.60
N ASN A 413 3.89 10.61 2.39
CA ASN A 413 5.13 9.87 2.56
C ASN A 413 6.26 10.40 1.65
N ALA A 414 5.96 10.91 0.45
CA ALA A 414 6.98 11.52 -0.42
C ALA A 414 7.59 12.78 0.21
N GLU A 415 6.76 13.64 0.78
CA GLU A 415 7.19 14.87 1.47
C GLU A 415 7.96 14.52 2.75
N TYR A 416 7.44 13.59 3.56
CA TYR A 416 8.08 13.18 4.80
C TYR A 416 9.41 12.45 4.58
N ALA A 417 9.55 11.71 3.47
CA ALA A 417 10.80 11.07 3.10
C ALA A 417 11.94 12.09 2.95
N CYS A 418 11.66 13.31 2.49
CA CYS A 418 12.67 14.37 2.38
C CYS A 418 13.22 14.77 3.77
N PHE A 419 12.37 14.81 4.81
CA PHE A 419 12.77 15.07 6.18
C PHE A 419 13.66 13.96 6.74
N ILE A 420 13.30 12.69 6.50
CA ILE A 420 14.11 11.54 6.92
C ILE A 420 15.47 11.54 6.20
N GLU A 421 15.47 11.71 4.87
CA GLU A 421 16.68 11.78 4.02
C GLU A 421 17.63 12.89 4.45
N ALA A 422 17.09 14.04 4.88
CA ALA A 422 17.85 15.17 5.39
C ALA A 422 18.41 14.96 6.82
N GLY A 423 18.18 13.80 7.44
CA GLY A 423 18.62 13.48 8.79
C GLY A 423 17.78 14.13 9.89
N GLY A 424 16.50 14.41 9.63
CA GLY A 424 15.58 15.09 10.54
C GLY A 424 15.50 14.50 11.96
N TYR A 425 15.53 13.17 12.07
CA TYR A 425 15.56 12.47 13.37
C TYR A 425 16.93 12.50 14.07
N LYS A 426 18.00 12.86 13.35
CA LYS A 426 19.38 12.90 13.90
C LYS A 426 19.77 14.29 14.38
N ASP A 427 18.99 15.31 14.05
CA ASP A 427 19.29 16.70 14.35
C ASP A 427 18.32 17.26 15.40
N GLU A 428 18.78 17.33 16.65
CA GLU A 428 17.99 17.81 17.80
C GLU A 428 17.46 19.25 17.59
N ARG A 429 18.03 20.05 16.67
CA ARG A 429 17.60 21.44 16.43
C ARG A 429 16.16 21.55 15.91
N TYR A 430 15.62 20.50 15.32
CA TYR A 430 14.22 20.47 14.84
C TYR A 430 13.22 20.14 15.95
N TRP A 431 13.67 19.59 17.07
CA TRP A 431 12.87 19.16 18.19
C TRP A 431 12.84 20.27 19.24
N LYS A 432 11.91 21.22 19.07
CA LYS A 432 11.98 22.53 19.74
C LYS A 432 11.73 22.47 21.25
N THR A 433 10.82 21.61 21.69
CA THR A 433 10.39 21.54 23.10
C THR A 433 11.21 20.54 23.89
N ASP A 434 11.26 20.71 25.21
CA ASP A 434 11.99 19.77 26.08
C ASP A 434 11.34 18.36 26.06
N LEU A 435 10.01 18.28 25.97
CA LEU A 435 9.28 17.01 25.83
C LEU A 435 9.64 16.30 24.52
N ALA A 436 9.71 17.02 23.40
CA ALA A 436 10.08 16.46 22.10
C ALA A 436 11.51 15.89 22.10
N LYS A 437 12.46 16.59 22.75
CA LYS A 437 13.84 16.13 22.88
C LYS A 437 13.96 14.89 23.77
N ARG A 438 13.18 14.82 24.85
CA ARG A 438 13.12 13.64 25.72
C ARG A 438 12.57 12.43 24.98
N TRP A 439 11.46 12.62 24.24
CA TRP A 439 10.89 11.59 23.37
C TRP A 439 11.92 11.07 22.36
N LEU A 440 12.65 11.98 21.68
CA LEU A 440 13.68 11.61 20.71
C LEU A 440 14.80 10.77 21.35
N LYS A 441 15.14 11.03 22.61
CA LYS A 441 16.15 10.29 23.39
C LYS A 441 15.62 8.96 23.94
N GLY A 442 14.34 8.63 23.72
CA GLY A 442 13.69 7.45 24.27
C GLY A 442 13.41 7.57 25.78
N GLU A 443 13.41 8.79 26.31
CA GLU A 443 13.05 9.07 27.70
C GLU A 443 11.54 9.14 27.87
N ASP A 444 11.03 8.77 29.05
CA ASP A 444 9.62 8.92 29.40
C ASP A 444 9.19 10.39 29.34
N VAL A 445 8.00 10.63 28.77
CA VAL A 445 7.41 11.95 28.58
C VAL A 445 6.32 12.13 29.64
N ALA A 446 6.43 13.19 30.44
CA ALA A 446 5.43 13.48 31.47
C ALA A 446 4.05 13.67 30.82
N GLY A 447 3.04 12.97 31.35
CA GLY A 447 1.70 13.02 30.77
C GLY A 447 1.51 12.21 29.49
N GLY A 448 2.55 11.53 29.00
CA GLY A 448 2.56 10.82 27.72
C GLY A 448 1.96 9.41 27.76
N GLN A 449 2.28 8.62 26.74
CA GLN A 449 1.70 7.31 26.46
C GLN A 449 1.79 6.35 27.65
N PHE A 450 2.93 6.31 28.34
CA PHE A 450 3.11 5.42 29.49
C PHE A 450 2.05 5.70 30.56
N LYS A 451 1.83 6.97 30.91
CA LYS A 451 0.80 7.37 31.87
C LYS A 451 -0.59 7.07 31.33
N SER A 452 -0.87 7.40 30.06
CA SER A 452 -2.18 7.17 29.43
C SER A 452 -2.60 5.70 29.51
N TRP A 453 -1.73 4.79 29.06
CA TRP A 453 -1.97 3.34 29.11
C TRP A 453 -2.10 2.79 30.54
N MET A 454 -1.30 3.31 31.48
CA MET A 454 -1.44 2.97 32.89
C MET A 454 -2.80 3.42 33.48
N ASP A 455 -3.30 4.58 33.07
CA ASP A 455 -4.59 5.10 33.53
C ASP A 455 -5.77 4.33 32.90
N ILE A 456 -5.67 3.94 31.62
CA ILE A 456 -6.62 3.03 30.95
C ILE A 456 -6.68 1.69 31.68
N TRP A 457 -5.52 1.08 31.93
CA TRP A 457 -5.44 -0.21 32.64
C TRP A 457 -6.07 -0.14 34.03
N LYS A 458 -5.79 0.92 34.80
CA LYS A 458 -6.44 1.13 36.11
C LYS A 458 -7.95 1.27 35.97
N THR A 459 -8.40 2.05 34.98
CA THR A 459 -9.82 2.30 34.73
C THR A 459 -10.56 1.01 34.42
N LEU A 460 -10.05 0.19 33.49
CA LEU A 460 -10.63 -1.10 33.12
C LEU A 460 -10.71 -2.06 34.31
N ARG A 461 -9.69 -2.11 35.18
CA ARG A 461 -9.71 -2.94 36.40
C ARG A 461 -10.78 -2.53 37.42
N THR A 462 -11.11 -1.24 37.46
CA THR A 462 -12.10 -0.69 38.41
C THR A 462 -13.50 -0.60 37.84
N THR A 463 -13.67 -0.73 36.52
CA THR A 463 -14.95 -0.57 35.83
C THR A 463 -15.66 -1.93 35.73
N PRO A 464 -16.80 -2.12 36.42
CA PRO A 464 -17.58 -3.35 36.27
C PRO A 464 -18.12 -3.47 34.84
N ASN A 465 -18.14 -4.69 34.29
CA ASN A 465 -18.67 -4.98 32.96
C ASN A 465 -18.03 -4.13 31.82
N TRP A 466 -16.75 -3.76 31.97
CA TRP A 466 -16.05 -2.97 30.96
C TRP A 466 -16.06 -3.65 29.58
N LYS A 467 -16.03 -4.98 29.53
CA LYS A 467 -16.03 -5.76 28.29
C LYS A 467 -17.35 -5.60 27.53
N GLU A 468 -18.48 -5.65 28.22
CA GLU A 468 -19.80 -5.41 27.64
C GLU A 468 -19.96 -3.96 27.19
N ILE A 469 -19.39 -3.00 27.94
CA ILE A 469 -19.40 -1.58 27.58
C ILE A 469 -18.62 -1.35 26.28
N LEU A 470 -17.39 -1.86 26.20
CA LEU A 470 -16.56 -1.71 24.99
C LEU A 470 -17.18 -2.46 23.80
N ALA A 471 -17.68 -3.67 24.00
CA ALA A 471 -18.38 -4.42 22.95
C ALA A 471 -19.64 -3.69 22.46
N GLY A 472 -20.40 -3.08 23.38
CA GLY A 472 -21.62 -2.33 23.07
C GLY A 472 -21.38 -1.00 22.35
N SER A 473 -20.15 -0.49 22.31
CA SER A 473 -19.80 0.74 21.60
C SER A 473 -19.75 0.58 20.08
N GLY A 474 -19.55 -0.65 19.58
CA GLY A 474 -19.33 -0.92 18.16
C GLY A 474 -17.94 -0.50 17.63
N SER A 475 -17.07 0.06 18.47
CA SER A 475 -15.74 0.55 18.09
C SER A 475 -14.61 -0.46 18.33
N PHE A 476 -14.87 -1.60 18.97
CA PHE A 476 -13.87 -2.60 19.33
C PHE A 476 -14.20 -3.96 18.69
N ARG A 477 -13.21 -4.59 18.06
CA ARG A 477 -13.31 -5.94 17.52
C ARG A 477 -13.18 -6.97 18.65
N PRO A 478 -13.67 -8.21 18.46
CA PRO A 478 -13.50 -9.27 19.45
C PRO A 478 -12.05 -9.49 19.89
N SER A 479 -11.10 -9.38 18.96
CA SER A 479 -9.66 -9.49 19.22
C SER A 479 -9.11 -8.33 20.06
N ASP A 480 -9.63 -7.12 19.90
CA ASP A 480 -9.27 -5.98 20.75
C ASP A 480 -9.71 -6.25 22.20
N LEU A 481 -10.92 -6.82 22.39
CA LEU A 481 -11.43 -7.18 23.73
C LEU A 481 -10.61 -8.30 24.39
N GLU A 482 -10.15 -9.30 23.62
CA GLU A 482 -9.24 -10.35 24.10
C GLU A 482 -7.90 -9.76 24.57
N TYR A 483 -7.36 -8.78 23.84
CA TYR A 483 -6.15 -8.06 24.24
C TYR A 483 -6.35 -7.32 25.57
N TYR A 484 -7.45 -6.57 25.71
CA TYR A 484 -7.76 -5.85 26.96
C TYR A 484 -7.94 -6.80 28.14
N GLU A 485 -8.59 -7.95 27.92
CA GLU A 485 -8.78 -8.97 28.95
C GLU A 485 -7.45 -9.54 29.45
N ARG A 486 -6.51 -9.80 28.53
CA ARG A 486 -5.16 -10.24 28.86
C ARG A 486 -4.41 -9.22 29.70
N ILE A 487 -4.36 -7.95 29.29
CA ILE A 487 -3.57 -6.93 30.01
C ILE A 487 -4.17 -6.60 31.38
N VAL A 488 -5.51 -6.62 31.50
CA VAL A 488 -6.22 -6.37 32.77
C VAL A 488 -5.95 -7.47 33.80
N ALA A 489 -5.65 -8.69 33.34
CA ALA A 489 -5.30 -9.82 34.21
C ALA A 489 -3.86 -9.73 34.79
N LEU A 490 -2.98 -8.91 34.21
CA LEU A 490 -1.62 -8.71 34.71
C LEU A 490 -1.60 -7.97 36.06
N SER A 491 -0.56 -8.21 36.86
CA SER A 491 -0.23 -7.32 37.98
C SER A 491 0.28 -5.96 37.49
N GLU A 492 0.26 -4.93 38.36
CA GLU A 492 0.78 -3.61 37.98
C GLU A 492 2.26 -3.68 37.57
N GLU A 493 3.06 -4.49 38.26
CA GLU A 493 4.49 -4.65 37.98
C GLU A 493 4.71 -5.32 36.61
N GLU A 494 3.96 -6.38 36.31
CA GLU A 494 4.02 -7.07 35.02
C GLU A 494 3.61 -6.15 33.87
N TYR A 495 2.48 -5.45 34.00
CA TYR A 495 1.98 -4.56 32.95
C TYR A 495 2.92 -3.37 32.72
N ARG A 496 3.43 -2.74 33.79
CA ARG A 496 4.44 -1.67 33.67
C ARG A 496 5.68 -2.12 32.91
N LYS A 497 6.17 -3.33 33.19
CA LYS A 497 7.34 -3.89 32.53
C LYS A 497 7.08 -4.17 31.05
N GLU A 498 5.92 -4.75 30.75
CA GLU A 498 5.48 -5.02 29.37
C GLU A 498 5.36 -3.71 28.58
N LEU A 499 4.62 -2.74 29.11
CA LEU A 499 4.42 -1.42 28.52
C LEU A 499 5.77 -0.70 28.31
N ALA A 500 6.66 -0.67 29.30
CA ALA A 500 7.98 -0.07 29.14
C ALA A 500 8.79 -0.75 28.02
N GLY A 501 8.67 -2.08 27.88
CA GLY A 501 9.29 -2.84 26.79
C GLY A 501 8.77 -2.40 25.42
N GLU A 502 7.46 -2.39 25.24
CA GLU A 502 6.80 -1.96 24.00
C GLU A 502 7.19 -0.52 23.63
N LEU A 503 7.06 0.41 24.57
CA LEU A 503 7.42 1.81 24.34
C LEU A 503 8.90 1.98 24.00
N SER A 504 9.79 1.23 24.64
CA SER A 504 11.22 1.28 24.33
C SER A 504 11.58 0.76 22.93
N SER A 505 10.76 -0.11 22.35
CA SER A 505 11.00 -0.68 21.01
C SER A 505 10.57 0.20 19.84
N LYS A 506 9.76 1.24 20.08
CA LYS A 506 9.29 2.16 19.03
C LYS A 506 10.43 2.78 18.21
N SER A 507 10.16 3.13 16.96
CA SER A 507 11.17 3.77 16.13
C SER A 507 11.45 5.23 16.55
N ARG A 508 12.72 5.65 16.47
CA ARG A 508 13.18 7.06 16.64
C ARG A 508 14.01 7.55 15.47
N GLU A 509 13.86 6.88 14.33
CA GLU A 509 14.59 7.22 13.09
C GLU A 509 13.64 7.52 11.92
N ARG A 510 12.36 7.15 12.09
CA ARG A 510 11.29 7.17 11.09
C ARG A 510 9.94 6.89 11.81
N PRO A 511 8.79 7.17 11.16
CA PRO A 511 7.47 6.82 11.67
C PRO A 511 7.31 5.30 11.90
N GLU A 512 6.41 4.90 12.80
CA GLU A 512 6.27 3.47 13.18
C GLU A 512 5.92 2.57 11.98
N TYR A 513 4.98 3.00 11.13
CA TYR A 513 4.49 2.20 10.01
C TYR A 513 5.24 2.45 8.70
N TRP A 514 6.43 3.06 8.73
CA TRP A 514 7.18 3.47 7.54
C TRP A 514 7.53 2.31 6.59
N PHE A 515 7.65 1.09 7.09
CA PHE A 515 7.93 -0.11 6.29
C PHE A 515 6.70 -0.95 5.96
N ASN A 516 5.53 -0.57 6.46
CA ASN A 516 4.30 -1.24 6.11
C ASN A 516 3.88 -0.82 4.68
N ALA A 517 3.92 -1.77 3.75
CA ALA A 517 3.61 -1.55 2.33
C ALA A 517 2.17 -1.04 2.07
N GLU A 518 1.26 -1.17 3.04
CA GLU A 518 -0.09 -0.64 2.95
C GLU A 518 -0.23 0.79 3.46
N ARG A 519 0.80 1.33 4.13
CA ARG A 519 0.79 2.66 4.78
C ARG A 519 1.86 3.61 4.23
N ASN A 520 2.82 3.13 3.46
CA ASN A 520 4.02 3.87 3.09
C ASN A 520 4.12 4.30 1.62
N ASN A 521 3.05 4.20 0.82
CA ASN A 521 3.10 4.63 -0.58
C ASN A 521 3.41 6.13 -0.65
N PRO A 522 4.28 6.61 -1.55
CA PRO A 522 4.67 8.01 -1.63
C PRO A 522 3.50 9.01 -1.78
N SER A 523 2.38 8.60 -2.38
CA SER A 523 1.18 9.46 -2.53
C SER A 523 0.15 9.30 -1.41
N GLN A 524 0.35 8.39 -0.44
CA GLN A 524 -0.47 8.29 0.77
C GLN A 524 -0.03 9.34 1.81
N PRO A 525 -0.93 9.75 2.73
CA PRO A 525 -0.51 10.52 3.90
C PRO A 525 0.49 9.71 4.73
N VAL A 526 1.46 10.40 5.33
CA VAL A 526 2.31 9.78 6.35
C VAL A 526 1.49 9.54 7.62
N VAL A 527 1.59 8.34 8.18
CA VAL A 527 0.86 7.91 9.39
C VAL A 527 1.81 7.23 10.37
N GLY A 528 1.35 6.93 11.59
CA GLY A 528 2.20 6.37 12.65
C GLY A 528 3.20 7.38 13.17
N ILE A 529 2.79 8.65 13.22
CA ILE A 529 3.60 9.76 13.70
C ILE A 529 3.02 10.36 14.98
N THR A 530 3.93 10.83 15.83
CA THR A 530 3.64 11.62 17.01
C THR A 530 3.44 13.10 16.68
N TRP A 531 2.83 13.83 17.62
CA TRP A 531 2.74 15.28 17.54
C TRP A 531 4.13 15.94 17.52
N PHE A 532 5.11 15.35 18.21
CA PHE A 532 6.50 15.83 18.20
C PHE A 532 7.16 15.71 16.83
N GLU A 533 6.98 14.57 16.16
CA GLU A 533 7.47 14.34 14.80
C GLU A 533 6.85 15.32 13.79
N ALA A 534 5.55 15.58 13.90
CA ALA A 534 4.84 16.51 13.03
C ALA A 534 5.39 17.95 13.18
N ASN A 535 5.70 18.39 14.40
CA ASN A 535 6.34 19.68 14.65
C ASN A 535 7.80 19.71 14.20
N ALA A 536 8.55 18.63 14.39
CA ALA A 536 9.94 18.53 13.93
C ALA A 536 10.04 18.66 12.40
N TYR A 537 9.11 18.04 11.66
CA TYR A 537 8.97 18.23 10.21
C TYR A 537 8.74 19.71 9.85
N CYS A 538 7.80 20.39 10.53
CA CYS A 538 7.53 21.81 10.29
C CYS A 538 8.77 22.68 10.57
N ALA A 539 9.49 22.40 11.66
CA ALA A 539 10.72 23.10 12.02
C ALA A 539 11.84 22.90 10.98
N TRP A 540 12.02 21.67 10.50
CA TRP A 540 12.96 21.36 9.41
C TRP A 540 12.60 22.09 8.12
N LEU A 541 11.33 22.00 7.70
CA LEU A 541 10.88 22.64 6.47
C LEU A 541 11.11 24.15 6.53
N ASN A 542 10.79 24.79 7.66
CA ASN A 542 11.09 26.21 7.86
C ASN A 542 12.58 26.53 7.76
N GLU A 543 13.47 25.72 8.33
CA GLU A 543 14.92 25.94 8.24
C GLU A 543 15.39 25.89 6.78
N MET A 544 14.91 24.92 6.00
CA MET A 544 15.27 24.80 4.58
C MET A 544 14.86 26.04 3.78
N LEU A 545 13.70 26.62 4.09
CA LEU A 545 13.11 27.76 3.36
C LEU A 545 13.61 29.14 3.83
N GLN A 546 14.64 29.18 4.69
CA GLN A 546 15.28 30.41 5.15
C GLN A 546 16.50 30.84 4.32
N VAL A 547 16.99 30.01 3.40
CA VAL A 547 18.31 30.22 2.79
C VAL A 547 18.24 30.89 1.41
N THR A 548 17.38 30.38 0.53
CA THR A 548 17.25 30.83 -0.87
C THR A 548 15.78 30.89 -1.28
N SER A 549 15.48 31.63 -2.35
CA SER A 549 14.15 31.61 -2.95
C SER A 549 13.79 30.20 -3.43
N PHE A 550 12.51 29.85 -3.37
CA PHE A 550 12.02 28.50 -3.61
C PHE A 550 10.70 28.50 -4.38
N ARG A 551 10.45 27.39 -5.11
CA ARG A 551 9.17 27.14 -5.77
C ARG A 551 8.11 26.82 -4.72
N PHE A 552 7.01 27.57 -4.74
CA PHE A 552 5.86 27.38 -3.86
C PHE A 552 4.59 27.26 -4.70
N GLN A 553 3.66 26.41 -4.28
CA GLN A 553 2.42 26.17 -5.00
C GLN A 553 1.23 26.40 -4.08
N ILE A 554 0.29 27.23 -4.54
CA ILE A 554 -0.90 27.60 -3.78
C ILE A 554 -2.14 27.61 -4.64
N TRP A 555 -3.23 27.08 -4.11
CA TRP A 555 -4.55 27.11 -4.71
C TRP A 555 -5.32 28.34 -4.22
N ARG A 556 -5.80 29.14 -5.17
CA ARG A 556 -6.67 30.29 -4.94
C ARG A 556 -7.83 30.25 -5.91
N ASN A 557 -9.06 30.34 -5.41
CA ASN A 557 -10.28 30.34 -6.24
C ASN A 557 -10.31 29.18 -7.25
N GLY A 558 -9.91 27.98 -6.81
CA GLY A 558 -9.87 26.76 -7.65
C GLY A 558 -8.74 26.72 -8.70
N LYS A 559 -7.78 27.66 -8.68
CA LYS A 559 -6.64 27.67 -9.60
C LYS A 559 -5.33 27.48 -8.84
N LEU A 560 -4.46 26.63 -9.38
CA LEU A 560 -3.10 26.46 -8.88
C LEU A 560 -2.20 27.57 -9.42
N GLU A 561 -1.60 28.33 -8.51
CA GLU A 561 -0.57 29.32 -8.77
C GLU A 561 0.78 28.74 -8.36
N THR A 562 1.80 28.88 -9.22
CA THR A 562 3.19 28.55 -8.90
C THR A 562 3.98 29.85 -8.73
N LEU A 563 4.50 30.07 -7.52
CA LEU A 563 5.23 31.25 -7.12
C LEU A 563 6.70 30.91 -6.87
N ASN A 564 7.58 31.88 -7.04
CA ASN A 564 8.95 31.83 -6.52
C ASN A 564 9.03 32.78 -5.33
N LEU A 565 9.03 32.23 -4.11
CA LEU A 565 8.99 33.03 -2.89
C LEU A 565 10.40 33.28 -2.37
N GLU A 566 10.62 34.48 -1.85
CA GLU A 566 11.85 34.84 -1.14
C GLU A 566 11.95 34.10 0.20
N PRO A 567 13.16 33.92 0.76
CA PRO A 567 13.34 33.32 2.07
C PRO A 567 12.47 33.96 3.15
N ARG A 568 12.00 33.16 4.11
CA ARG A 568 11.19 33.64 5.27
C ARG A 568 9.83 34.26 4.92
N THR A 569 9.35 34.09 3.69
CA THR A 569 8.02 34.59 3.28
C THR A 569 6.87 33.76 3.86
N VAL A 570 7.12 32.48 4.17
CA VAL A 570 6.13 31.56 4.73
C VAL A 570 6.69 30.91 5.99
N GLN A 571 5.79 30.49 6.89
CA GLN A 571 6.15 29.78 8.10
C GLN A 571 5.20 28.60 8.29
N PHE A 572 5.70 27.38 8.14
CA PHE A 572 4.95 26.17 8.33
C PHE A 572 4.84 25.80 9.81
N ARG A 573 3.63 25.43 10.23
CA ARG A 573 3.32 24.87 11.56
C ARG A 573 2.14 23.91 11.44
N LEU A 574 1.77 23.26 12.53
CA LEU A 574 0.46 22.62 12.60
C LEU A 574 -0.64 23.70 12.59
N PRO A 575 -1.81 23.44 11.96
CA PRO A 575 -2.97 24.30 12.14
C PRO A 575 -3.40 24.29 13.61
N SER A 576 -4.03 25.37 14.08
CA SER A 576 -4.86 25.27 15.28
C SER A 576 -6.13 24.48 14.94
N GLU A 577 -6.83 23.97 15.95
CA GLU A 577 -8.07 23.23 15.73
C GLU A 577 -9.13 24.08 15.03
N VAL A 578 -9.16 25.39 15.30
CA VAL A 578 -10.12 26.32 14.73
C VAL A 578 -9.76 26.72 13.30
N GLU A 579 -8.48 26.80 12.95
CA GLU A 579 -8.04 26.96 11.57
C GLU A 579 -8.39 25.72 10.73
N TRP A 580 -8.15 24.53 11.28
CA TRP A 580 -8.49 23.27 10.62
C TRP A 580 -10.01 23.19 10.39
N GLU A 581 -10.81 23.47 11.42
CA GLU A 581 -12.28 23.40 11.35
C GLU A 581 -12.86 24.47 10.42
N ALA A 582 -12.34 25.70 10.45
CA ALA A 582 -12.75 26.77 9.53
C ALA A 582 -12.48 26.40 8.06
N ALA A 583 -11.34 25.77 7.77
CA ALA A 583 -11.01 25.29 6.44
C ALA A 583 -11.96 24.18 5.96
N ALA A 584 -12.40 23.30 6.88
CA ALA A 584 -13.29 22.19 6.58
C ALA A 584 -14.77 22.61 6.45
N ARG A 585 -15.30 23.38 7.43
CA ARG A 585 -16.74 23.73 7.54
C ARG A 585 -17.19 24.86 6.63
N SER A 586 -16.24 25.67 6.16
CA SER A 586 -16.49 26.99 5.61
C SER A 586 -17.21 27.94 6.58
N ALA A 587 -17.50 29.17 6.15
CA ALA A 587 -18.22 30.14 6.96
C ALA A 587 -19.68 29.73 7.24
N GLU A 588 -20.23 28.76 6.51
CA GLU A 588 -21.60 28.27 6.67
C GLU A 588 -21.76 27.28 7.84
N GLY A 589 -20.66 26.78 8.41
CA GLY A 589 -20.72 25.84 9.53
C GLY A 589 -21.20 24.43 9.14
N ARG A 590 -20.78 23.91 7.98
CA ARG A 590 -21.23 22.62 7.44
C ARG A 590 -20.84 21.41 8.32
N ALA A 591 -21.67 20.38 8.31
CA ALA A 591 -21.39 19.14 9.07
C ALA A 591 -20.21 18.34 8.50
N TYR A 592 -20.09 18.27 7.18
CA TYR A 592 -19.00 17.66 6.42
C TYR A 592 -18.42 18.68 5.43
N PRO A 593 -17.20 18.49 4.89
CA PRO A 593 -16.59 19.49 4.03
C PRO A 593 -17.46 19.91 2.84
N TRP A 594 -18.15 18.94 2.26
CA TRP A 594 -19.00 19.13 1.08
C TRP A 594 -20.48 19.48 1.37
N GLY A 595 -20.90 19.55 2.64
CA GLY A 595 -22.29 19.84 2.98
C GLY A 595 -22.76 19.21 4.29
N ASN A 596 -24.08 19.17 4.49
CA ASN A 596 -24.68 18.69 5.74
C ASN A 596 -25.11 17.20 5.69
N GLU A 597 -25.15 16.61 4.50
CA GLU A 597 -25.54 15.22 4.29
C GLU A 597 -24.30 14.34 4.08
N TRP A 598 -24.26 13.20 4.76
CA TRP A 598 -23.18 12.23 4.61
C TRP A 598 -23.25 11.52 3.25
N ASP A 599 -22.09 11.32 2.64
CA ASP A 599 -21.92 10.56 1.40
C ASP A 599 -20.64 9.73 1.49
N ALA A 600 -20.78 8.41 1.70
CA ALA A 600 -19.66 7.49 1.84
C ALA A 600 -18.77 7.40 0.58
N SER A 601 -19.22 7.89 -0.56
CA SER A 601 -18.39 7.94 -1.77
C SER A 601 -17.38 9.08 -1.78
N ARG A 602 -17.50 10.05 -0.86
CA ARG A 602 -16.72 11.31 -0.82
C ARG A 602 -15.59 11.33 0.22
N ALA A 603 -15.44 10.27 1.01
CA ALA A 603 -14.40 10.16 2.02
C ALA A 603 -13.90 8.72 2.14
N ASN A 604 -12.66 8.58 2.61
CA ASN A 604 -12.13 7.29 3.00
C ASN A 604 -12.44 7.03 4.48
N THR A 605 -13.54 6.33 4.74
CA THR A 605 -13.93 5.86 6.07
C THR A 605 -14.17 4.36 6.03
N ILE A 606 -14.49 3.74 7.17
CA ILE A 606 -14.75 2.30 7.24
C ILE A 606 -15.87 1.87 6.28
N GLU A 607 -16.87 2.73 6.05
CA GLU A 607 -17.96 2.49 5.09
C GLU A 607 -17.48 2.35 3.64
N GLY A 608 -16.37 3.00 3.28
CA GLY A 608 -15.74 2.91 1.96
C GLY A 608 -14.91 1.62 1.78
N ARG A 609 -14.63 0.91 2.88
CA ARG A 609 -13.94 -0.38 2.93
C ARG A 609 -12.55 -0.39 2.28
N VAL A 610 -11.88 0.75 2.16
CA VAL A 610 -10.48 0.75 1.68
C VAL A 610 -9.57 0.07 2.71
N LEU A 611 -9.90 0.23 4.01
CA LEU A 611 -9.23 -0.38 5.17
C LEU A 611 -7.72 -0.07 5.27
N LYS A 612 -7.33 1.08 4.71
CA LYS A 612 -6.00 1.68 4.75
C LYS A 612 -6.07 3.12 4.25
N PRO A 613 -5.04 3.95 4.47
CA PRO A 613 -4.94 5.25 3.84
C PRO A 613 -5.01 5.11 2.31
N SER A 614 -5.74 5.99 1.65
CA SER A 614 -5.78 6.14 0.20
C SER A 614 -4.73 7.16 -0.27
N PRO A 615 -4.28 7.10 -1.53
CA PRO A 615 -3.56 8.22 -2.12
C PRO A 615 -4.34 9.53 -1.96
N VAL A 616 -3.65 10.59 -1.58
CA VAL A 616 -4.30 11.88 -1.34
C VAL A 616 -5.00 12.38 -2.60
N GLY A 617 -6.17 13.01 -2.43
CA GLY A 617 -7.01 13.51 -3.51
C GLY A 617 -7.80 12.46 -4.30
N ALA A 618 -7.80 11.21 -3.86
CA ALA A 618 -8.62 10.15 -4.47
C ALA A 618 -10.14 10.39 -4.37
N TYR A 619 -10.60 11.38 -3.59
CA TYR A 619 -12.04 11.68 -3.42
C TYR A 619 -12.46 13.03 -4.02
N PHE A 620 -11.50 13.84 -4.50
CA PHE A 620 -11.78 15.14 -5.09
C PHE A 620 -12.74 15.06 -6.28
N ALA A 621 -12.52 14.09 -7.18
CA ALA A 621 -13.29 13.93 -8.41
C ALA A 621 -14.80 13.81 -8.18
N VAL A 622 -15.19 13.25 -7.04
CA VAL A 622 -16.59 12.99 -6.66
C VAL A 622 -17.13 14.02 -5.67
N GLY A 623 -16.43 15.13 -5.47
CA GLY A 623 -16.87 16.24 -4.62
C GLY A 623 -16.56 16.05 -3.14
N GLY A 624 -15.56 15.22 -2.78
CA GLY A 624 -15.04 15.07 -1.42
C GLY A 624 -14.16 16.22 -0.95
N VAL A 625 -14.59 17.46 -1.18
CA VAL A 625 -13.79 18.68 -0.94
C VAL A 625 -14.68 19.79 -0.39
N GLY A 626 -14.13 20.61 0.51
CA GLY A 626 -14.79 21.80 1.03
C GLY A 626 -14.58 23.06 0.18
N GLU A 627 -15.23 24.15 0.57
CA GLU A 627 -15.12 25.45 -0.13
C GLU A 627 -13.71 26.02 -0.16
N SER A 628 -12.90 25.73 0.87
CA SER A 628 -11.49 26.13 0.88
C SER A 628 -10.75 25.51 -0.31
N GLY A 629 -11.06 24.27 -0.67
CA GLY A 629 -10.30 23.46 -1.63
C GLY A 629 -9.25 22.57 -0.96
N ALA A 630 -9.19 22.54 0.36
CA ALA A 630 -8.48 21.52 1.12
C ALA A 630 -9.26 20.20 1.06
N GLU A 631 -8.53 19.13 0.78
CA GLU A 631 -9.03 17.78 0.52
C GLU A 631 -8.69 16.87 1.70
N ASP A 632 -9.37 15.71 1.74
CA ASP A 632 -9.20 14.68 2.76
C ASP A 632 -9.35 15.25 4.20
N GLN A 633 -10.24 16.23 4.39
CA GLN A 633 -10.64 16.75 5.71
C GLN A 633 -11.80 15.96 6.35
N ALA A 634 -12.16 14.83 5.73
CA ALA A 634 -13.09 13.84 6.25
C ALA A 634 -12.56 12.45 5.85
N GLY A 635 -12.11 11.68 6.83
CA GLY A 635 -11.50 10.37 6.64
C GLY A 635 -10.06 10.43 6.13
N ASN A 636 -9.59 9.28 5.63
CA ASN A 636 -8.24 9.01 5.14
C ASN A 636 -7.17 8.96 6.23
N ALA A 637 -6.93 10.07 6.93
CA ALA A 637 -6.04 10.14 8.07
C ALA A 637 -6.46 11.29 8.97
N TRP A 638 -6.33 11.07 10.27
CA TRP A 638 -6.42 12.15 11.24
C TRP A 638 -5.28 13.16 11.05
N ASP A 639 -5.54 14.43 11.33
CA ASP A 639 -4.55 15.48 11.36
C ASP A 639 -4.28 15.95 12.79
N TRP A 640 -3.02 15.84 13.24
CA TRP A 640 -2.54 16.55 14.42
C TRP A 640 -2.74 18.07 14.27
N THR A 641 -3.20 18.72 15.35
CA THR A 641 -3.28 20.18 15.46
C THR A 641 -2.33 20.69 16.55
N SER A 642 -2.06 21.99 16.56
CA SER A 642 -1.25 22.63 17.62
C SER A 642 -2.00 22.78 18.95
N THR A 643 -3.33 22.71 18.93
CA THR A 643 -4.19 23.05 20.06
C THR A 643 -4.21 21.98 21.16
N LEU A 644 -4.02 22.38 22.42
CA LEU A 644 -4.34 21.56 23.60
C LEU A 644 -5.84 21.30 23.68
N TYR A 645 -6.22 20.05 23.97
CA TYR A 645 -7.61 19.67 24.14
C TYR A 645 -8.19 20.29 25.42
N ARG A 646 -9.12 21.23 25.25
CA ARG A 646 -9.86 21.93 26.31
C ARG A 646 -11.33 22.12 25.90
N ASP A 647 -12.17 22.43 26.88
CA ASP A 647 -13.59 22.69 26.69
C ASP A 647 -13.82 23.88 25.73
N TYR A 648 -14.92 23.79 25.00
CA TYR A 648 -15.49 24.91 24.26
C TYR A 648 -16.31 25.83 25.20
N PRO A 649 -16.48 27.12 24.86
CA PRO A 649 -16.02 27.79 23.65
C PRO A 649 -14.49 27.96 23.60
N TYR A 650 -13.93 27.96 22.39
CA TYR A 650 -12.49 28.14 22.20
C TYR A 650 -12.03 29.50 22.74
N GLN A 651 -10.88 29.50 23.40
CA GLN A 651 -10.25 30.72 23.92
C GLN A 651 -8.84 30.84 23.36
N SER A 652 -8.42 32.05 23.02
CA SER A 652 -7.03 32.33 22.65
C SER A 652 -6.17 32.43 23.91
N ASP A 653 -6.02 31.30 24.62
CA ASP A 653 -5.19 31.12 25.79
C ASP A 653 -3.85 30.46 25.40
N ASP A 654 -3.19 29.77 26.32
CA ASP A 654 -1.94 29.05 26.06
C ASP A 654 -2.13 27.71 25.32
N ARG A 655 -3.33 27.38 24.81
CA ARG A 655 -3.58 26.11 24.11
C ARG A 655 -2.75 25.89 22.86
N GLU A 656 -2.25 26.96 22.22
CA GLU A 656 -1.34 26.86 21.08
C GLU A 656 0.15 26.86 21.48
N ASN A 657 0.45 26.94 22.78
CA ASN A 657 1.81 26.89 23.28
C ASN A 657 2.37 25.45 23.13
N PRO A 658 3.45 25.25 22.37
CA PRO A 658 4.04 23.93 22.19
C PRO A 658 4.69 23.38 23.48
N GLU A 659 5.05 24.24 24.43
CA GLU A 659 5.64 23.83 25.72
C GLU A 659 4.60 23.43 26.78
N SER A 660 3.31 23.75 26.56
CA SER A 660 2.28 23.38 27.54
C SER A 660 2.01 21.87 27.52
N GLU A 661 1.94 21.25 28.70
CA GLU A 661 1.68 19.81 28.84
C GLU A 661 0.18 19.48 28.63
N GLY A 662 -0.11 18.34 28.01
CA GLY A 662 -1.46 17.81 27.87
C GLY A 662 -1.75 17.16 26.52
N GLU A 663 -2.94 16.56 26.41
CA GLU A 663 -3.46 15.98 25.18
C GLU A 663 -3.66 17.08 24.12
N ARG A 664 -3.37 16.74 22.86
CA ARG A 664 -3.54 17.64 21.72
C ARG A 664 -4.77 17.22 20.91
N VAL A 665 -5.42 18.19 20.29
CA VAL A 665 -6.60 17.94 19.45
C VAL A 665 -6.15 17.30 18.13
N VAL A 666 -6.90 16.29 17.72
CA VAL A 666 -6.73 15.53 16.47
C VAL A 666 -8.04 15.62 15.69
N ARG A 667 -7.98 15.95 14.39
CA ARG A 667 -9.17 16.28 13.56
C ARG A 667 -9.26 15.45 12.28
N GLY A 668 -10.47 15.30 11.73
CA GLY A 668 -10.66 14.81 10.35
C GLY A 668 -11.14 13.37 10.19
N CYS A 669 -10.97 12.49 11.17
CA CYS A 669 -11.22 11.04 11.05
C CYS A 669 -10.18 10.29 10.20
N SER A 670 -10.00 9.02 10.51
CA SER A 670 -9.18 8.07 9.75
C SER A 670 -10.03 7.11 8.92
N TRP A 671 -9.35 6.27 8.14
CA TRP A 671 -9.93 5.30 7.22
C TRP A 671 -10.68 4.14 7.89
N ASP A 672 -10.51 3.94 9.19
CA ASP A 672 -11.03 2.81 9.99
C ASP A 672 -12.22 3.16 10.89
N LEU A 673 -12.65 4.43 10.88
CA LEU A 673 -13.76 4.92 11.69
C LEU A 673 -14.95 5.35 10.84
N PHE A 674 -16.10 5.56 11.50
CA PHE A 674 -17.39 5.82 10.83
C PHE A 674 -17.63 7.30 10.54
N SER A 675 -18.61 7.55 9.67
CA SER A 675 -19.14 8.86 9.30
C SER A 675 -19.37 9.84 10.46
N LEU A 676 -19.81 9.37 11.63
CA LEU A 676 -20.04 10.23 12.80
C LEU A 676 -18.75 10.90 13.32
N ASN A 677 -17.60 10.25 13.11
CA ASN A 677 -16.28 10.76 13.46
C ASN A 677 -15.70 11.66 12.36
N ALA A 678 -16.20 11.53 11.12
CA ALA A 678 -15.77 12.31 9.95
C ALA A 678 -16.43 13.70 9.83
N ARG A 679 -17.23 14.10 10.81
CA ARG A 679 -17.81 15.45 10.87
C ARG A 679 -16.73 16.48 11.16
N CYS A 680 -16.86 17.66 10.57
CA CYS A 680 -15.89 18.73 10.72
C CYS A 680 -15.73 19.23 12.16
N ALA A 681 -16.80 19.20 12.97
CA ALA A 681 -16.73 19.56 14.41
C ALA A 681 -16.19 18.44 15.29
N TYR A 682 -16.05 17.21 14.79
CA TYR A 682 -15.60 16.12 15.65
C TYR A 682 -14.17 16.36 16.12
N ARG A 683 -13.95 16.12 17.42
CA ARG A 683 -12.69 16.35 18.11
C ARG A 683 -12.25 15.03 18.72
N LEU A 684 -11.13 14.50 18.26
CA LEU A 684 -10.38 13.49 19.00
C LEU A 684 -9.30 14.20 19.82
N ARG A 685 -8.80 13.52 20.84
CA ARG A 685 -7.62 13.95 21.59
C ARG A 685 -6.70 12.76 21.78
N ASP A 686 -5.41 13.06 21.78
CA ASP A 686 -4.40 12.06 22.07
C ASP A 686 -3.16 12.71 22.69
N VAL A 687 -2.35 11.91 23.39
CA VAL A 687 -1.13 12.41 24.05
C VAL A 687 -0.03 12.66 23.00
N PRO A 688 0.84 13.67 23.19
CA PRO A 688 1.75 14.11 22.13
C PRO A 688 2.79 13.09 21.64
N ASP A 689 3.07 12.05 22.42
CA ASP A 689 3.98 10.94 22.12
C ASP A 689 3.27 9.65 21.65
N ASP A 690 1.94 9.68 21.52
CA ASP A 690 1.16 8.61 20.89
C ASP A 690 1.20 8.72 19.36
N PHE A 691 0.94 7.59 18.70
CA PHE A 691 0.76 7.48 17.27
C PHE A 691 -0.19 6.31 16.97
N ASP A 692 -0.85 6.39 15.82
CA ASP A 692 -1.73 5.34 15.33
C ASP A 692 -1.59 5.22 13.79
N ASP A 693 -2.00 4.07 13.22
CA ASP A 693 -1.89 3.84 11.77
C ASP A 693 -2.94 4.60 10.93
N GLY A 694 -3.84 5.32 11.61
CA GLY A 694 -4.72 6.34 11.06
C GLY A 694 -4.31 7.79 11.38
N ILE A 695 -3.26 8.05 12.17
CA ILE A 695 -2.86 9.42 12.58
C ILE A 695 -1.68 9.96 11.78
N GLY A 696 -1.93 11.05 11.06
CA GLY A 696 -0.97 11.86 10.33
C GLY A 696 -1.06 13.35 10.73
N PHE A 697 -0.77 14.24 9.78
CA PHE A 697 -0.86 15.68 9.99
C PHE A 697 -0.92 16.45 8.67
N ARG A 698 -1.43 17.67 8.74
CA ARG A 698 -1.26 18.68 7.69
C ARG A 698 -0.61 19.93 8.24
N VAL A 699 -0.01 20.72 7.35
CA VAL A 699 0.65 21.97 7.71
C VAL A 699 -0.26 23.17 7.46
N SER A 700 0.00 24.29 8.15
CA SER A 700 -0.56 25.60 7.87
C SER A 700 0.53 26.67 7.86
N SER A 701 0.23 27.82 7.26
CA SER A 701 1.06 29.03 7.33
C SER A 701 0.16 30.23 7.65
N PRO A 702 0.50 31.06 8.66
CA PRO A 702 -0.29 32.22 9.02
C PRO A 702 -0.20 33.33 7.95
N GLY A 703 -1.24 34.14 7.87
CA GLY A 703 -1.31 35.30 6.99
C GLY A 703 -1.69 34.96 5.54
N SER A 704 -1.97 36.01 4.77
CA SER A 704 -2.09 35.89 3.32
C SER A 704 -0.71 35.66 2.72
N ILE A 705 -0.54 34.58 1.96
CA ILE A 705 0.67 34.44 1.13
C ILE A 705 0.62 35.55 0.08
N PRO A 706 1.72 36.30 -0.17
CA PRO A 706 1.72 37.36 -1.17
C PRO A 706 1.28 36.83 -2.55
N ALA A 707 0.51 37.64 -3.29
CA ALA A 707 0.39 37.49 -4.73
C ALA A 707 1.45 38.39 -5.37
N PHE A 708 2.20 37.87 -6.34
CA PHE A 708 3.10 38.68 -7.17
C PHE A 708 2.40 39.13 -8.44
#